data_AF-A0A970P636-F1
#
_entry.id   AF-A0A970P636-F1
#
_cell.length_a   1.000
_cell.length_b   1.000
_cell.length_c   1.000
_cell.angle_alpha   90.00
_cell.angle_beta   90.00
_cell.angle_gamma   90.00
#
_symmetry.space_group_name_H-M   'P 1'
#
loop_
_entity.id
_entity.type
_entity.pdbx_description
1 polymer ?
#
loop_
_entity_poly.entity_id
_entity_poly.type
_entity_poly.pdbx_seq_one_letter_code
_entity_poly.pdbx_strand_id
1 'polypeptide(L)'
;MADAVILRRCRAAMCSGTREGSRVLVVVIAAAVMLALLLPLPPSLVDVLLALGLGSAVGVLVVAMVVPDPLSLTSVPPVLVMTSLGRIVLCVAISRLALSRGEGGSLAQTLGQAAGGGDAIAGAGVLIVLAVVHLVMVTTGVGRMAEVAARFALDALPGRQMGLDSAIAAGHLSAQESRTVLARLEGEASFFGAMDGATRLLRGEAVAAIVIVAVTAIGGVAHALAGQADPADAVAAAATLATGHGLVTLLPALVMTVAAGLVLSRSTGDASLIEQVSGQMLLSPWPAAAAAVALIGLGLFPGVAKLPTLLSGALLIGLACWAGWRGSSEQTGEPHRARPGGSSSQLALEVGIGLLEVVQSSDGLMEALPKLRERLSRRLGFAIPGIVVRDSLELGATEYAVVYRAGTLARGQIRPGRVLAVAPRAGVMPDFGAMAELPDGRTGVWVTAEEATELADLGFILMAPREALMAHLRSILLRHAAELCDLERAAKLIEEVARSHPAVAEAAKAAGIEAGLLRRVCAELLSGGISLRDPVSVLEAMVEAVAHSRDPEEIALRVRPALGAMIADDLSDGGRIRAIMLAPELHEALAEATVREDGRQVAAMMPAVASAWEDLLNQVGTEHGWGRPVALIAEPRSLAALQSLCRRVGPAIVAVRPTDLAPEAQMECIVTLRPEQLA
;
A
#
# COMPACT_ATOMS: atom_id res chain seq x y z
N MET A 1 -42.81 36.30 -0.90
CA MET A 1 -43.09 34.90 -1.29
C MET A 1 -42.81 34.58 -2.76
N ALA A 2 -42.67 35.57 -3.66
CA ALA A 2 -42.37 35.35 -5.09
C ALA A 2 -40.89 35.03 -5.39
N ASP A 3 -39.93 35.55 -4.60
CA ASP A 3 -38.49 35.34 -4.87
C ASP A 3 -37.98 33.92 -4.53
N ALA A 4 -38.64 33.24 -3.59
CA ALA A 4 -38.26 31.87 -3.21
C ALA A 4 -38.62 30.83 -4.27
N VAL A 5 -39.60 31.12 -5.14
CA VAL A 5 -40.05 30.22 -6.22
C VAL A 5 -39.14 30.33 -7.44
N ILE A 6 -38.62 31.52 -7.73
CA ILE A 6 -37.68 31.76 -8.84
C ILE A 6 -36.32 31.12 -8.53
N LEU A 7 -35.81 31.29 -7.31
CA LEU A 7 -34.55 30.65 -6.88
C LEU A 7 -34.63 29.12 -6.81
N ARG A 8 -35.79 28.55 -6.45
CA ARG A 8 -36.00 27.09 -6.52
C ARG A 8 -36.12 26.55 -7.94
N ARG A 9 -36.72 27.32 -8.88
CA ARG A 9 -36.78 26.94 -10.31
C ARG A 9 -35.42 27.06 -11.01
N CYS A 10 -34.60 28.06 -10.68
CA CYS A 10 -33.22 28.15 -11.18
C CYS A 10 -32.32 27.01 -10.67
N ARG A 11 -32.50 26.59 -9.41
CA ARG A 11 -31.74 25.46 -8.84
C ARG A 11 -32.18 24.11 -9.41
N ALA A 12 -33.46 23.93 -9.73
CA ALA A 12 -33.97 22.75 -10.43
C ALA A 12 -33.50 22.69 -11.91
N ALA A 13 -33.43 23.83 -12.61
CA ALA A 13 -32.94 23.91 -13.98
C ALA A 13 -31.42 23.66 -14.11
N MET A 14 -30.62 24.07 -13.12
CA MET A 14 -29.18 23.78 -13.09
C MET A 14 -28.86 22.29 -12.85
N CYS A 15 -29.74 21.55 -12.14
CA CYS A 15 -29.54 20.12 -11.93
C CYS A 15 -30.04 19.25 -13.09
N SER A 16 -30.99 19.71 -13.91
CA SER A 16 -31.41 19.03 -15.14
C SER A 16 -30.60 19.42 -16.39
N GLY A 17 -29.92 20.58 -16.37
CA GLY A 17 -29.23 21.16 -17.53
C GLY A 17 -27.81 20.65 -17.82
N THR A 18 -27.24 19.77 -16.99
CA THR A 18 -25.82 19.34 -17.14
C THR A 18 -25.58 18.41 -18.34
N ARG A 19 -26.60 17.70 -18.84
CA ARG A 19 -26.48 16.85 -20.05
C ARG A 19 -26.80 17.57 -21.37
N GLU A 20 -27.65 18.61 -21.35
CA GLU A 20 -27.91 19.44 -22.53
C GLU A 20 -26.86 20.54 -22.72
N GLY A 21 -26.37 21.12 -21.62
CA GLY A 21 -25.29 22.11 -21.64
C GLY A 21 -23.99 21.59 -22.25
N SER A 22 -23.66 20.30 -22.06
CA SER A 22 -22.45 19.71 -22.67
C SER A 22 -22.59 19.52 -24.19
N ARG A 23 -23.80 19.22 -24.69
CA ARG A 23 -24.07 19.11 -26.13
C ARG A 23 -24.02 20.46 -26.82
N VAL A 24 -24.60 21.49 -26.20
CA VAL A 24 -24.53 22.87 -26.70
C VAL A 24 -23.08 23.37 -26.69
N LEU A 25 -22.31 23.07 -25.64
CA LEU A 25 -20.90 23.45 -25.54
C LEU A 25 -20.05 22.84 -26.69
N VAL A 26 -20.24 21.57 -27.03
CA VAL A 26 -19.51 20.92 -28.13
C VAL A 26 -19.85 21.57 -29.48
N VAL A 27 -21.13 21.86 -29.72
CA VAL A 27 -21.57 22.55 -30.96
C VAL A 27 -21.01 23.96 -31.04
N VAL A 28 -20.98 24.69 -29.93
CA VAL A 28 -20.40 26.04 -29.85
C VAL A 28 -18.88 26.01 -30.07
N ILE A 29 -18.16 25.03 -29.52
CA ILE A 29 -16.72 24.86 -29.75
C ILE A 29 -16.45 24.53 -31.23
N ALA A 30 -17.21 23.60 -31.82
CA ALA A 30 -17.06 23.25 -33.23
C ALA A 30 -17.37 24.44 -34.16
N ALA A 31 -18.42 25.20 -33.86
CA ALA A 31 -18.76 26.42 -34.58
C ALA A 31 -17.69 27.52 -34.40
N ALA A 32 -17.15 27.69 -33.20
CA ALA A 32 -16.07 28.64 -32.92
C ALA A 32 -14.77 28.27 -33.65
N VAL A 33 -14.45 26.97 -33.73
CA VAL A 33 -13.34 26.44 -34.51
C VAL A 33 -13.51 26.75 -36.01
N MET A 34 -14.69 26.47 -36.58
CA MET A 34 -14.99 26.80 -37.97
C MET A 34 -14.94 28.30 -38.23
N LEU A 35 -15.47 29.10 -37.31
CA LEU A 35 -15.47 30.56 -37.42
C LEU A 35 -14.06 31.14 -37.31
N ALA A 36 -13.20 30.57 -36.46
CA ALA A 36 -11.80 30.97 -36.31
C ALA A 36 -10.96 30.67 -37.57
N LEU A 37 -11.33 29.66 -38.36
CA LEU A 37 -10.70 29.38 -39.65
C LEU A 37 -11.13 30.38 -40.74
N LEU A 38 -12.38 30.85 -40.71
CA LEU A 38 -12.96 31.71 -41.75
C LEU A 38 -12.77 33.21 -41.48
N LEU A 39 -12.90 33.66 -40.22
CA LEU A 39 -12.85 35.07 -39.85
C LEU A 39 -11.48 35.48 -39.27
N PRO A 40 -10.99 36.70 -39.58
CA PRO A 40 -9.73 37.19 -39.01
C PRO A 40 -9.92 37.47 -37.53
N LEU A 41 -9.19 36.74 -36.67
CA LEU A 41 -9.23 36.95 -35.23
C LEU A 41 -8.44 38.22 -34.86
N PRO A 42 -8.90 39.01 -33.88
CA PRO A 42 -8.13 40.14 -33.38
C PRO A 42 -6.87 39.65 -32.66
N PRO A 43 -5.72 40.35 -32.77
CA PRO A 43 -4.45 39.91 -32.18
C PRO A 43 -4.53 39.64 -30.67
N SER A 44 -5.29 40.44 -29.93
CA SER A 44 -5.49 40.27 -28.49
C SER A 44 -6.20 38.96 -28.12
N LEU A 45 -7.17 38.52 -28.93
CA LEU A 45 -7.86 37.25 -28.70
C LEU A 45 -6.95 36.06 -29.00
N VAL A 46 -6.09 36.18 -30.02
CA VAL A 46 -5.06 35.18 -30.33
C VAL A 46 -4.11 35.03 -29.14
N ASP A 47 -3.59 36.13 -28.59
CA ASP A 47 -2.69 36.11 -27.42
C ASP A 47 -3.36 35.46 -26.18
N VAL A 48 -4.64 35.75 -25.92
CA VAL A 48 -5.40 35.11 -24.82
C VAL A 48 -5.57 33.61 -25.04
N LEU A 49 -5.93 33.18 -26.25
CA LEU A 49 -6.07 31.76 -26.58
C LEU A 49 -4.74 31.02 -26.51
N LEU A 50 -3.64 31.68 -26.89
CA LEU A 50 -2.28 31.15 -26.76
C LEU A 50 -1.88 30.98 -25.29
N ALA A 51 -2.12 31.99 -24.45
CA ALA A 51 -1.86 31.92 -23.02
C ALA A 51 -2.69 30.81 -22.34
N LEU A 52 -3.96 30.67 -22.72
CA LEU A 52 -4.82 29.58 -22.24
C LEU A 52 -4.32 28.21 -22.71
N GLY A 53 -3.83 28.10 -23.94
CA GLY A 53 -3.23 26.88 -24.47
C GLY A 53 -2.00 26.46 -23.65
N LEU A 54 -1.11 27.41 -23.34
CA LEU A 54 0.07 27.15 -22.51
C LEU A 54 -0.31 26.76 -21.07
N GLY A 55 -1.24 27.50 -20.46
CA GLY A 55 -1.72 27.23 -19.11
C GLY A 55 -2.43 25.88 -18.98
N SER A 56 -3.24 25.49 -19.97
CA SER A 56 -3.90 24.18 -19.99
C SER A 56 -2.89 23.03 -20.15
N ALA A 57 -1.84 23.21 -20.96
CA ALA A 57 -0.78 22.22 -21.09
C ALA A 57 -0.05 21.96 -19.77
N VAL A 58 0.36 23.02 -19.07
CA VAL A 58 0.98 22.91 -17.75
C VAL A 58 0.02 22.33 -16.72
N GLY A 59 -1.25 22.73 -16.75
CA GLY A 59 -2.28 22.21 -15.84
C GLY A 59 -2.47 20.70 -15.98
N VAL A 60 -2.58 20.20 -17.21
CA VAL A 60 -2.69 18.75 -17.47
C VAL A 60 -1.44 18.00 -17.02
N LEU A 61 -0.25 18.56 -17.23
CA LEU A 61 1.00 17.97 -16.73
C LEU A 61 1.01 17.87 -15.19
N VAL A 62 0.61 18.92 -14.48
CA VAL A 62 0.54 18.91 -13.01
C VAL A 62 -0.47 17.88 -12.52
N VAL A 63 -1.66 17.82 -13.12
CA VAL A 63 -2.68 16.81 -12.79
C VAL A 63 -2.14 15.40 -13.01
N ALA A 64 -1.45 15.15 -14.11
CA ALA A 64 -0.82 13.85 -14.41
C ALA A 64 0.25 13.45 -13.38
N MET A 65 0.94 14.41 -12.75
CA MET A 65 1.96 14.15 -11.71
C MET A 65 1.37 13.89 -10.32
N VAL A 66 0.25 14.54 -9.98
CA VAL A 66 -0.34 14.51 -8.63
C VAL A 66 -1.31 13.35 -8.43
N VAL A 67 -2.11 13.01 -9.45
CA VAL A 67 -3.19 12.03 -9.30
C VAL A 67 -2.62 10.60 -9.15
N PRO A 68 -3.01 9.79 -8.13
CA PRO A 68 -2.42 8.46 -7.89
C PRO A 68 -2.85 7.37 -8.88
N ASP A 69 -4.15 7.28 -9.19
CA ASP A 69 -4.68 6.26 -10.10
C ASP A 69 -4.87 6.84 -11.52
N PRO A 70 -4.14 6.37 -12.54
CA PRO A 70 -4.32 6.83 -13.93
C PRO A 70 -5.74 6.56 -14.46
N LEU A 71 -6.47 5.57 -13.92
CA LEU A 71 -7.86 5.30 -14.30
C LEU A 71 -8.85 6.35 -13.79
N SER A 72 -8.47 7.17 -12.80
CA SER A 72 -9.29 8.31 -12.38
C SER A 72 -9.25 9.48 -13.38
N LEU A 73 -8.33 9.43 -14.35
CA LEU A 73 -8.15 10.41 -15.42
C LEU A 73 -8.87 10.01 -16.72
N THR A 74 -10.07 9.41 -16.64
CA THR A 74 -10.85 8.97 -17.81
C THR A 74 -11.13 10.07 -18.84
N SER A 75 -11.06 11.35 -18.43
CA SER A 75 -11.26 12.51 -19.29
C SER A 75 -9.98 12.99 -20.02
N VAL A 76 -8.80 12.47 -19.70
CA VAL A 76 -7.54 12.92 -20.32
C VAL A 76 -7.46 12.64 -21.82
N PRO A 77 -7.76 11.43 -22.34
CA PRO A 77 -7.73 11.18 -23.79
C PRO A 77 -8.60 12.16 -24.60
N PRO A 78 -9.89 12.40 -24.26
CA PRO A 78 -10.69 13.37 -25.00
C PRO A 78 -10.22 14.82 -24.81
N VAL A 79 -9.68 15.19 -23.64
CA VAL A 79 -9.09 16.53 -23.44
C VAL A 79 -7.85 16.72 -24.34
N LEU A 80 -6.99 15.72 -24.48
CA LEU A 80 -5.84 15.75 -25.40
C LEU A 80 -6.28 15.95 -26.85
N VAL A 81 -7.32 15.25 -27.28
CA VAL A 81 -7.88 15.38 -28.65
C VAL A 81 -8.44 16.78 -28.88
N MET A 82 -9.25 17.29 -27.96
CA MET A 82 -9.87 18.62 -28.09
C MET A 82 -8.84 19.75 -28.08
N THR A 83 -7.84 19.66 -27.19
CA THR A 83 -6.77 20.66 -27.11
C THR A 83 -5.85 20.63 -28.33
N SER A 84 -5.57 19.44 -28.89
CA SER A 84 -4.84 19.27 -30.15
C SER A 84 -5.57 19.92 -31.33
N LEU A 85 -6.87 19.66 -31.49
CA LEU A 85 -7.68 20.29 -32.54
C LEU A 85 -7.71 21.82 -32.39
N GLY A 86 -7.91 22.33 -31.18
CA GLY A 86 -7.88 23.77 -30.92
C GLY A 86 -6.54 24.42 -31.25
N ARG A 87 -5.43 23.72 -30.98
CA ARG A 87 -4.07 24.16 -31.31
C ARG A 87 -3.81 24.22 -32.81
N ILE A 88 -4.25 23.24 -33.59
CA ILE A 88 -4.15 23.28 -35.06
C ILE A 88 -4.90 24.51 -35.61
N VAL A 89 -6.11 24.75 -35.12
CA VAL A 89 -6.93 25.90 -35.54
C VAL A 89 -6.24 27.21 -35.20
N LEU A 90 -5.68 27.32 -33.99
CA LEU A 90 -4.95 28.49 -33.55
C LEU A 90 -3.65 28.70 -34.34
N CYS A 91 -2.94 27.63 -34.71
CA CYS A 91 -1.76 27.67 -35.57
C CYS A 91 -2.10 28.20 -36.97
N VAL A 92 -3.21 27.76 -37.56
CA VAL A 92 -3.70 28.31 -38.84
C VAL A 92 -4.08 29.79 -38.69
N ALA A 93 -4.75 30.17 -37.60
CA ALA A 93 -5.13 31.57 -37.35
C ALA A 93 -3.92 32.50 -37.21
N ILE A 94 -2.87 32.08 -36.49
CA ILE A 94 -1.61 32.82 -36.35
C ILE A 94 -0.89 32.91 -37.69
N SER A 95 -0.80 31.81 -38.45
CA SER A 95 -0.20 31.82 -39.79
C SER A 95 -0.90 32.84 -40.70
N ARG A 96 -2.23 32.87 -40.69
CA ARG A 96 -2.99 33.84 -41.47
C ARG A 96 -2.75 35.28 -41.00
N LEU A 97 -2.70 35.52 -39.68
CA LEU A 97 -2.42 36.85 -39.13
C LEU A 97 -1.02 37.33 -39.57
N ALA A 98 -0.02 36.45 -39.47
CA ALA A 98 1.34 36.68 -39.91
C ALA A 98 1.45 37.00 -41.40
N LEU A 99 0.76 36.24 -42.26
CA LEU A 99 0.81 36.44 -43.71
C LEU A 99 -0.01 37.64 -44.20
N SER A 100 -1.04 38.05 -43.45
CA SER A 100 -1.92 39.16 -43.86
C SER A 100 -1.50 40.51 -43.28
N ARG A 101 -0.93 40.55 -42.08
CA ARG A 101 -0.56 41.78 -41.37
C ARG A 101 0.93 41.90 -41.07
N GLY A 102 1.73 40.87 -41.34
CA GLY A 102 3.15 40.84 -40.97
C GLY A 102 3.40 40.65 -39.47
N GLU A 103 2.38 40.30 -38.68
CA GLU A 103 2.45 40.19 -37.22
C GLU A 103 1.81 38.88 -36.72
N GLY A 104 2.40 38.26 -35.69
CA GLY A 104 1.97 36.96 -35.15
C GLY A 104 1.18 37.04 -33.83
N GLY A 105 0.79 38.24 -33.38
CA GLY A 105 0.35 38.50 -32.00
C GLY A 105 1.53 38.87 -31.09
N SER A 106 1.24 39.57 -29.99
CA SER A 106 2.29 40.10 -29.10
C SER A 106 3.07 38.98 -28.41
N LEU A 107 2.41 37.88 -28.07
CA LEU A 107 3.03 36.74 -27.40
C LEU A 107 4.00 35.99 -28.33
N ALA A 108 3.61 35.79 -29.60
CA ALA A 108 4.47 35.15 -30.59
C ALA A 108 5.70 36.02 -30.88
N GLN A 109 5.51 37.33 -31.05
CA GLN A 109 6.61 38.24 -31.37
C GLN A 109 7.63 38.36 -30.22
N THR A 110 7.15 38.45 -28.98
CA THR A 110 8.01 38.49 -27.79
C THR A 110 8.79 37.18 -27.60
N LEU A 111 8.14 36.02 -27.78
CA LEU A 111 8.82 34.73 -27.70
C LEU A 111 9.83 34.51 -28.82
N GLY A 112 9.53 34.98 -30.04
CA GLY A 112 10.45 34.92 -31.17
C GLY A 112 11.73 35.71 -30.93
N GLN A 113 11.61 36.94 -30.44
CA GLN A 113 12.76 37.78 -30.08
C GLN A 113 13.56 37.20 -28.91
N ALA A 114 12.87 36.68 -27.89
CA ALA A 114 13.50 36.10 -26.70
C ALA A 114 14.32 34.85 -27.02
N ALA A 115 13.85 33.98 -27.91
CA ALA A 115 14.52 32.72 -28.21
C ALA A 115 15.86 32.89 -28.95
N GLY A 116 15.98 33.92 -29.79
CA GLY A 116 17.21 34.22 -30.53
C GLY A 116 18.13 35.22 -29.82
N GLY A 117 17.72 35.81 -28.70
CA GLY A 117 18.47 36.91 -28.07
C GLY A 117 18.64 38.13 -28.98
N GLY A 118 17.71 38.32 -29.93
CA GLY A 118 17.80 39.32 -31.00
C GLY A 118 18.43 38.85 -32.31
N ASP A 119 19.03 37.65 -32.37
CA ASP A 119 19.55 37.05 -33.61
C ASP A 119 18.52 36.08 -34.23
N ALA A 120 18.08 36.41 -35.44
CA ALA A 120 17.11 35.64 -36.21
C ALA A 120 17.60 34.23 -36.57
N ILE A 121 18.90 34.04 -36.81
CA ILE A 121 19.48 32.73 -37.16
C ILE A 121 19.49 31.83 -35.94
N ALA A 122 19.91 32.37 -34.78
CA ALA A 122 19.88 31.64 -33.51
C ALA A 122 18.45 31.20 -33.15
N GLY A 123 17.47 32.10 -33.31
CA GLY A 123 16.06 31.79 -33.09
C GLY A 123 15.54 30.66 -33.97
N ALA A 124 15.84 30.70 -35.27
CA ALA A 124 15.47 29.64 -36.21
C ALA A 124 16.12 28.29 -35.85
N GLY A 125 17.37 28.31 -35.37
CA GLY A 125 18.06 27.12 -34.87
C GLY A 125 17.35 26.47 -33.68
N VAL A 126 16.96 27.27 -32.68
CA VAL A 126 16.18 26.79 -31.51
C VAL A 126 14.86 26.17 -31.95
N LEU A 127 14.15 26.81 -32.89
CA LEU A 127 12.90 26.29 -33.43
C LEU A 127 13.08 24.91 -34.10
N ILE A 128 14.10 24.76 -34.95
CA ILE A 128 14.37 23.49 -35.66
C ILE A 128 14.68 22.38 -34.66
N VAL A 129 15.54 22.65 -33.67
CA VAL A 129 15.87 21.67 -32.63
C VAL A 129 14.63 21.26 -31.85
N LEU A 130 13.81 22.23 -31.43
CA LEU A 130 12.56 21.96 -30.73
C LEU A 130 11.59 21.12 -31.59
N ALA A 131 11.45 21.44 -32.88
CA ALA A 131 10.61 20.71 -33.81
C ALA A 131 11.07 19.25 -33.98
N VAL A 132 12.37 19.02 -34.13
CA VAL A 132 12.95 17.67 -34.24
C VAL A 132 12.75 16.88 -32.95
N VAL A 133 13.03 17.47 -31.79
CA VAL A 133 12.82 16.81 -30.48
C VAL A 133 11.34 16.45 -30.31
N HIS A 134 10.44 17.38 -30.60
CA HIS A 134 9.00 17.14 -30.46
C HIS A 134 8.50 16.03 -31.39
N LEU A 135 8.85 16.07 -32.68
CA LEU A 135 8.35 15.11 -33.68
C LEU A 135 9.05 13.74 -33.60
N VAL A 136 10.38 13.72 -33.58
CA VAL A 136 11.16 12.47 -33.71
C VAL A 136 11.31 11.77 -32.36
N MET A 137 11.62 12.51 -31.29
CA MET A 137 11.90 11.91 -30.00
C MET A 137 10.63 11.71 -29.17
N VAL A 138 9.85 12.77 -28.96
CA VAL A 138 8.76 12.75 -27.97
C VAL A 138 7.49 12.12 -28.52
N THR A 139 6.90 12.65 -29.60
CA THR A 139 5.62 12.13 -30.12
C THR A 139 5.74 10.70 -30.66
N THR A 140 6.83 10.37 -31.35
CA THR A 140 7.08 9.01 -31.83
C THR A 140 7.36 8.03 -30.67
N GLY A 141 8.10 8.47 -29.63
CA GLY A 141 8.35 7.66 -28.43
C GLY A 141 7.07 7.34 -27.67
N VAL A 142 6.27 8.37 -27.36
CA VAL A 142 4.99 8.22 -26.64
C VAL A 142 3.97 7.42 -27.44
N GLY A 143 3.91 7.57 -28.76
CA GLY A 143 3.02 6.77 -29.60
C GLY A 143 3.32 5.26 -29.54
N ARG A 144 4.61 4.88 -29.52
CA ARG A 144 4.99 3.46 -29.36
C ARG A 144 4.62 2.93 -27.97
N MET A 145 4.77 3.75 -26.93
CA MET A 145 4.35 3.37 -25.58
C MET A 145 2.84 3.17 -25.50
N ALA A 146 2.07 4.04 -26.14
CA ALA A 146 0.60 3.94 -26.18
C ALA A 146 0.12 2.70 -26.92
N GLU A 147 0.70 2.40 -28.09
CA GLU A 147 0.39 1.21 -28.88
C GLU A 147 0.64 -0.08 -28.08
N VAL A 148 1.80 -0.15 -27.44
CA VAL A 148 2.20 -1.32 -26.63
C VAL A 148 1.31 -1.45 -25.40
N ALA A 149 1.00 -0.36 -24.70
CA ALA A 149 0.12 -0.39 -23.53
C ALA A 149 -1.32 -0.82 -23.89
N ALA A 150 -1.88 -0.27 -24.99
CA ALA A 150 -3.20 -0.65 -25.48
C ALA A 150 -3.25 -2.13 -25.89
N ARG A 151 -2.20 -2.61 -26.57
CA ARG A 151 -2.11 -4.01 -26.96
C ARG A 151 -2.03 -4.94 -25.75
N PHE A 152 -1.20 -4.63 -24.76
CA PHE A 152 -1.12 -5.44 -23.54
C PHE A 152 -2.41 -5.42 -22.73
N ALA A 153 -3.09 -4.28 -22.65
CA ALA A 153 -4.38 -4.18 -21.96
C ALA A 153 -5.45 -5.04 -22.66
N LEU A 154 -5.47 -5.05 -24.00
CA LEU A 154 -6.38 -5.89 -24.79
C LEU A 154 -6.03 -7.38 -24.73
N ASP A 155 -4.75 -7.73 -24.86
CA ASP A 155 -4.28 -9.13 -24.84
C ASP A 155 -4.46 -9.76 -23.45
N ALA A 156 -4.40 -8.97 -22.37
CA ALA A 156 -4.65 -9.44 -21.01
C ALA A 156 -6.14 -9.58 -20.66
N LEU A 157 -7.05 -8.99 -21.45
CA LEU A 157 -8.49 -8.95 -21.14
C LEU A 157 -9.12 -10.35 -21.08
N PRO A 158 -8.90 -11.27 -22.05
CA PRO A 158 -9.45 -12.62 -21.97
C PRO A 158 -8.95 -13.38 -20.74
N GLY A 159 -7.66 -13.28 -20.41
CA GLY A 159 -7.10 -13.94 -19.23
C GLY A 159 -7.71 -13.42 -17.92
N ARG A 160 -7.91 -12.10 -17.81
CA ARG A 160 -8.58 -11.49 -16.64
C ARG A 160 -10.08 -11.81 -16.58
N GLN A 161 -10.76 -11.91 -17.72
CA GLN A 161 -12.16 -12.34 -17.80
C GLN A 161 -12.32 -13.81 -17.40
N MET A 162 -11.45 -14.70 -17.88
CA MET A 162 -11.44 -16.11 -17.47
C MET A 162 -11.15 -16.28 -15.98
N GLY A 163 -10.24 -15.47 -15.42
CA GLY A 163 -10.00 -15.41 -13.97
C GLY A 163 -11.23 -14.93 -13.19
N LEU A 164 -11.97 -13.96 -13.72
CA LEU A 164 -13.23 -13.49 -13.13
C LEU A 164 -14.32 -14.57 -13.18
N ASP A 165 -14.48 -15.25 -14.31
CA ASP A 165 -15.44 -16.36 -14.48
C ASP A 165 -15.12 -17.51 -13.53
N SER A 166 -13.83 -17.84 -13.36
CA SER A 166 -13.37 -18.82 -12.38
C SER A 166 -13.69 -18.40 -10.94
N ALA A 167 -13.52 -17.12 -10.60
CA ALA A 167 -13.84 -16.59 -9.28
C ALA A 167 -15.36 -16.56 -9.00
N ILE A 168 -16.20 -16.31 -10.02
CA ILE A 168 -17.67 -16.43 -9.93
C ILE A 168 -18.06 -17.90 -9.74
N ALA A 169 -17.49 -18.82 -10.52
CA ALA A 169 -17.76 -20.25 -10.43
C ALA A 169 -17.36 -20.85 -9.07
N ALA A 170 -16.29 -20.33 -8.47
CA ALA A 170 -15.82 -20.70 -7.13
C ALA A 170 -16.60 -20.01 -5.99
N GLY A 171 -17.56 -19.12 -6.30
CA GLY A 171 -18.34 -18.39 -5.30
C GLY A 171 -17.57 -17.32 -4.53
N HIS A 172 -16.39 -16.89 -5.00
CA HIS A 172 -15.56 -15.87 -4.37
C HIS A 172 -16.04 -14.43 -4.66
N LEU A 173 -16.87 -14.24 -5.69
CA LEU A 173 -17.42 -12.95 -6.08
C LEU A 173 -18.93 -13.05 -6.30
N SER A 174 -19.69 -12.10 -5.77
CA SER A 174 -21.11 -11.98 -6.07
C SER A 174 -21.34 -11.46 -7.50
N ALA A 175 -22.52 -11.73 -8.06
CA ALA A 175 -22.91 -11.24 -9.40
C ALA A 175 -22.91 -9.70 -9.55
N GLN A 176 -22.98 -8.97 -8.43
CA GLN A 176 -22.94 -7.51 -8.43
C GLN A 176 -21.51 -6.97 -8.36
N GLU A 177 -20.64 -7.62 -7.59
CA GLU A 177 -19.20 -7.31 -7.53
C GLU A 177 -18.52 -7.63 -8.86
N SER A 178 -18.86 -8.75 -9.50
CA SER A 178 -18.27 -9.14 -10.79
C SER A 178 -18.56 -8.13 -11.90
N ARG A 179 -19.77 -7.56 -11.95
CA ARG A 179 -20.11 -6.47 -12.88
C ARG A 179 -19.25 -5.24 -12.66
N THR A 180 -18.94 -4.94 -11.40
CA THR A 180 -18.12 -3.77 -11.04
C THR A 180 -16.66 -3.98 -11.44
N VAL A 181 -16.12 -5.19 -11.20
CA VAL A 181 -14.76 -5.58 -11.63
C VAL A 181 -14.66 -5.62 -13.16
N LEU A 182 -15.65 -6.20 -13.85
CA LEU A 182 -15.71 -6.26 -15.30
C LEU A 182 -15.75 -4.84 -15.91
N ALA A 183 -16.60 -3.96 -15.38
CA ALA A 183 -16.67 -2.56 -15.83
C ALA A 183 -15.33 -1.81 -15.64
N ARG A 184 -14.56 -2.13 -14.59
CA ARG A 184 -13.22 -1.56 -14.39
C ARG A 184 -12.21 -2.07 -15.40
N LEU A 185 -12.23 -3.37 -15.70
CA LEU A 185 -11.35 -3.99 -16.71
C LEU A 185 -11.64 -3.48 -18.12
N GLU A 186 -12.92 -3.37 -18.48
CA GLU A 186 -13.35 -2.76 -19.74
C GLU A 186 -12.97 -1.27 -19.82
N GLY A 187 -13.11 -0.54 -18.70
CA GLY A 187 -12.67 0.84 -18.58
C GLY A 187 -11.16 1.02 -18.77
N GLU A 188 -10.34 0.12 -18.22
CA GLU A 188 -8.88 0.10 -18.39
C GLU A 188 -8.49 -0.12 -19.86
N ALA A 189 -9.05 -1.14 -20.52
CA ALA A 189 -8.81 -1.39 -21.93
C ALA A 189 -9.28 -0.24 -22.83
N SER A 190 -10.46 0.33 -22.55
CA SER A 190 -11.01 1.48 -23.27
C SER A 190 -10.12 2.73 -23.10
N PHE A 191 -9.61 2.97 -21.89
CA PHE A 191 -8.72 4.10 -21.61
C PHE A 191 -7.41 4.02 -22.41
N PHE A 192 -6.70 2.90 -22.35
CA PHE A 192 -5.46 2.73 -23.10
C PHE A 192 -5.69 2.73 -24.62
N GLY A 193 -6.81 2.17 -25.09
CA GLY A 193 -7.22 2.27 -26.50
C GLY A 193 -7.49 3.72 -26.95
N ALA A 194 -8.17 4.52 -26.11
CA ALA A 194 -8.40 5.93 -26.39
C ALA A 194 -7.10 6.75 -26.37
N MET A 195 -6.14 6.40 -25.49
CA MET A 195 -4.81 7.03 -25.46
C MET A 195 -3.97 6.70 -26.70
N ASP A 196 -3.99 5.46 -27.22
CA ASP A 196 -3.34 5.13 -28.49
C ASP A 196 -3.90 6.00 -29.63
N GLY A 197 -5.23 6.13 -29.71
CA GLY A 197 -5.88 7.04 -30.67
C GLY A 197 -5.46 8.51 -30.51
N ALA A 198 -5.45 9.02 -29.28
CA ALA A 198 -5.07 10.40 -28.99
C ALA A 198 -3.60 10.69 -29.35
N THR A 199 -2.68 9.77 -29.07
CA THR A 199 -1.24 9.95 -29.36
C THR A 199 -0.92 9.91 -30.85
N ARG A 200 -1.66 9.13 -31.65
CA ARG A 200 -1.58 9.20 -33.13
C ARG A 200 -2.00 10.56 -33.66
N LEU A 201 -3.04 11.16 -33.08
CA LEU A 201 -3.46 12.52 -33.43
C LEU A 201 -2.39 13.55 -33.07
N LEU A 202 -1.76 13.45 -31.89
CA LEU A 202 -0.66 14.33 -31.49
C LEU A 202 0.53 14.26 -32.46
N ARG A 203 0.84 13.07 -32.99
CA ARG A 203 1.86 12.92 -34.04
C ARG A 203 1.46 13.60 -35.34
N GLY A 204 0.21 13.45 -35.77
CA GLY A 204 -0.33 14.15 -36.95
C GLY A 204 -0.30 15.66 -36.80
N GLU A 205 -0.64 16.16 -35.62
CA GLU A 205 -0.56 17.57 -35.26
C GLU A 205 0.88 18.10 -35.31
N ALA A 206 1.86 17.36 -34.78
CA ALA A 206 3.26 17.79 -34.79
C ALA A 206 3.78 18.01 -36.22
N VAL A 207 3.45 17.09 -37.14
CA VAL A 207 3.78 17.24 -38.57
C VAL A 207 3.08 18.45 -39.17
N ALA A 208 1.77 18.61 -38.91
CA ALA A 208 0.99 19.73 -39.44
C ALA A 208 1.53 21.09 -38.95
N ALA A 209 1.82 21.22 -37.66
CA ALA A 209 2.36 22.43 -37.05
C ALA A 209 3.71 22.83 -37.67
N ILE A 210 4.62 21.88 -37.87
CA ILE A 210 5.92 22.13 -38.51
C ILE A 210 5.74 22.63 -39.94
N VAL A 211 4.84 21.99 -40.71
CA VAL A 211 4.54 22.42 -42.08
C VAL A 211 3.93 23.83 -42.11
N ILE A 212 2.97 24.14 -41.23
CA ILE A 212 2.32 25.46 -41.17
C ILE A 212 3.33 26.54 -40.78
N VAL A 213 4.23 26.26 -39.83
CA VAL A 213 5.29 27.20 -39.43
C VAL A 213 6.28 27.42 -40.59
N ALA A 214 6.64 26.38 -41.33
CA ALA A 214 7.49 26.51 -42.52
C ALA A 214 6.82 27.35 -43.62
N VAL A 215 5.52 27.14 -43.87
CA VAL A 215 4.73 27.98 -44.79
C VAL A 215 4.68 29.43 -44.31
N THR A 216 4.56 29.65 -42.99
CA THR A 216 4.56 31.00 -42.40
C THR A 216 5.93 31.67 -42.57
N ALA A 217 7.03 30.93 -42.42
CA ALA A 217 8.38 31.45 -42.65
C ALA A 217 8.57 31.87 -44.11
N ILE A 218 8.25 30.98 -45.06
CA ILE A 218 8.41 31.23 -46.50
C ILE A 218 7.48 32.37 -46.96
N GLY A 219 6.21 32.32 -46.56
CA GLY A 219 5.23 33.34 -46.92
C GLY A 219 5.50 34.68 -46.23
N GLY A 220 6.09 34.68 -45.03
CA GLY A 220 6.53 35.90 -44.34
C GLY A 220 7.65 36.61 -45.09
N VAL A 221 8.63 35.87 -45.64
CA VAL A 221 9.67 36.44 -46.51
C VAL A 221 9.03 37.05 -47.77
N ALA A 222 8.12 36.33 -48.42
CA ALA A 222 7.43 36.82 -49.60
C ALA A 222 6.61 38.09 -49.33
N HIS A 223 5.92 38.17 -48.19
CA HIS A 223 5.17 39.34 -47.77
C HIS A 223 6.10 40.54 -47.47
N ALA A 224 7.19 40.32 -46.74
CA ALA A 224 8.15 41.37 -46.41
C ALA A 224 8.84 41.96 -47.66
N LEU A 225 9.21 41.11 -48.63
CA LEU A 225 9.74 41.56 -49.93
C LEU A 225 8.69 42.33 -50.75
N ALA A 226 7.42 41.92 -50.72
CA ALA A 226 6.33 42.65 -51.37
C ALA A 226 6.09 44.04 -50.73
N GLY A 227 6.44 44.19 -49.44
CA GLY A 227 6.44 45.47 -48.71
C GLY A 227 7.64 46.38 -48.97
N GLN A 228 8.51 46.06 -49.94
CA GLN A 228 9.75 46.78 -50.27
C GLN A 228 10.85 46.72 -49.19
N ALA A 229 10.85 45.72 -48.31
CA ALA A 229 11.96 45.50 -47.38
C ALA A 229 13.22 44.99 -48.10
N ASP A 230 14.40 45.30 -47.54
CA ASP A 230 15.66 44.72 -48.02
C ASP A 230 15.66 43.19 -47.82
N PRO A 231 16.22 42.38 -48.73
CA PRO A 231 16.10 40.93 -48.67
C PRO A 231 16.66 40.31 -47.38
N ALA A 232 17.72 40.90 -46.81
CA ALA A 232 18.29 40.43 -45.55
C ALA A 232 17.34 40.70 -44.37
N ASP A 233 16.77 41.90 -44.30
CA ASP A 233 15.82 42.29 -43.25
C ASP A 233 14.50 41.52 -43.36
N ALA A 234 14.04 41.26 -44.59
CA ALA A 234 12.86 40.45 -44.86
C ALA A 234 13.02 39.02 -44.32
N VAL A 235 14.19 38.41 -44.54
CA VAL A 235 14.51 37.07 -44.01
C VAL A 235 14.61 37.09 -42.48
N ALA A 236 15.26 38.10 -41.90
CA ALA A 236 15.40 38.22 -40.44
C ALA A 236 14.05 38.43 -39.73
N ALA A 237 13.18 39.29 -40.28
CA ALA A 237 11.84 39.54 -39.74
C ALA A 237 10.94 38.29 -39.85
N ALA A 238 10.94 37.63 -41.01
CA ALA A 238 10.17 36.40 -41.23
C ALA A 238 10.67 35.25 -40.34
N ALA A 239 11.99 35.11 -40.16
CA ALA A 239 12.58 34.11 -39.28
C ALA A 239 12.22 34.35 -37.80
N THR A 240 12.25 35.61 -37.34
CA THR A 240 11.84 35.97 -35.97
C THR A 240 10.36 35.65 -35.74
N LEU A 241 9.50 36.02 -36.69
CA LEU A 241 8.06 35.78 -36.62
C LEU A 241 7.73 34.27 -36.69
N ALA A 242 8.40 33.52 -37.57
CA ALA A 242 8.23 32.07 -37.67
C ALA A 242 8.72 31.34 -36.43
N THR A 243 9.84 31.79 -35.85
CA THR A 243 10.36 31.29 -34.57
C THR A 243 9.34 31.48 -33.46
N GLY A 244 8.77 32.69 -33.35
CA GLY A 244 7.70 33.00 -32.41
C GLY A 244 6.47 32.11 -32.57
N HIS A 245 5.92 32.04 -33.78
CA HIS A 245 4.78 31.18 -34.10
C HIS A 245 5.05 29.71 -33.76
N GLY A 246 6.22 29.20 -34.15
CA GLY A 246 6.62 27.82 -33.90
C GLY A 246 6.76 27.52 -32.42
N LEU A 247 7.38 28.42 -31.64
CA LEU A 247 7.52 28.23 -30.19
C LEU A 247 6.17 28.17 -29.49
N VAL A 248 5.27 29.11 -29.76
CA VAL A 248 3.95 29.13 -29.10
C VAL A 248 3.11 27.90 -29.47
N THR A 249 3.34 27.33 -30.65
CA THR A 249 2.62 26.12 -31.08
C THR A 249 3.24 24.84 -30.51
N LEU A 250 4.58 24.74 -30.50
CA LEU A 250 5.31 23.52 -30.17
C LEU A 250 5.57 23.35 -28.67
N LEU A 251 5.71 24.42 -27.89
CA LEU A 251 5.91 24.33 -26.44
C LEU A 251 4.72 23.67 -25.72
N PRO A 252 3.46 24.13 -25.89
CA PRO A 252 2.31 23.45 -25.29
C PRO A 252 2.14 22.01 -25.81
N ALA A 253 2.46 21.77 -27.09
CA ALA A 253 2.43 20.45 -27.71
C ALA A 253 3.33 19.46 -27.00
N LEU A 254 4.57 19.89 -26.75
CA LEU A 254 5.59 19.12 -26.09
C LEU A 254 5.16 18.77 -24.67
N VAL A 255 4.69 19.76 -23.91
CA VAL A 255 4.21 19.59 -22.53
C VAL A 255 3.04 18.59 -22.48
N MET A 256 2.06 18.72 -23.38
CA MET A 256 0.93 17.79 -23.45
C MET A 256 1.36 16.36 -23.83
N THR A 257 2.30 16.22 -24.76
CA THR A 257 2.81 14.90 -25.17
C THR A 257 3.59 14.24 -24.04
N VAL A 258 4.37 15.01 -23.28
CA VAL A 258 5.06 14.52 -22.07
C VAL A 258 4.04 14.10 -21.00
N ALA A 259 2.99 14.88 -20.78
CA ALA A 259 1.92 14.52 -19.84
C ALA A 259 1.23 13.21 -20.26
N ALA A 260 0.91 13.04 -21.54
CA ALA A 260 0.38 11.79 -22.07
C ALA A 260 1.35 10.60 -21.87
N GLY A 261 2.65 10.82 -22.11
CA GLY A 261 3.70 9.83 -21.87
C GLY A 261 3.81 9.41 -20.40
N LEU A 262 3.71 10.37 -19.46
CA LEU A 262 3.70 10.10 -18.02
C LEU A 262 2.47 9.30 -17.60
N VAL A 263 1.30 9.59 -18.17
CA VAL A 263 0.07 8.82 -17.90
C VAL A 263 0.22 7.37 -18.40
N LEU A 264 0.88 7.17 -19.55
CA LEU A 264 1.09 5.85 -20.16
C LEU A 264 2.21 5.01 -19.52
N SER A 265 3.22 5.65 -18.93
CA SER A 265 4.36 4.94 -18.31
C SER A 265 4.09 4.48 -16.89
N ARG A 266 2.95 4.86 -16.31
CA ARG A 266 2.61 4.54 -14.92
C ARG A 266 2.06 3.13 -14.78
N SER A 267 2.66 2.36 -13.88
CA SER A 267 2.03 1.16 -13.33
C SER A 267 0.95 1.56 -12.33
N THR A 268 -0.12 0.78 -12.27
CA THR A 268 -1.21 0.94 -11.29
C THR A 268 -0.64 0.83 -9.87
N GLY A 269 -0.85 1.86 -9.04
CA GLY A 269 -0.35 1.93 -7.65
C GLY A 269 -0.94 3.11 -6.89
N ASP A 270 -0.91 3.05 -5.55
CA ASP A 270 -1.64 3.96 -4.67
C ASP A 270 -0.92 5.31 -4.39
N ALA A 271 0.33 5.48 -4.81
CA ALA A 271 1.15 6.66 -4.50
C ALA A 271 1.31 7.61 -5.71
N SER A 272 1.35 8.92 -5.46
CA SER A 272 1.60 9.93 -6.51
C SER A 272 3.03 9.85 -7.05
N LEU A 273 3.25 10.34 -8.29
CA LEU A 273 4.57 10.26 -8.94
C LEU A 273 5.62 11.10 -8.20
N ILE A 274 5.18 12.22 -7.60
CA ILE A 274 5.99 13.06 -6.74
C ILE A 274 6.42 12.28 -5.49
N GLU A 275 5.52 11.57 -4.85
CA GLU A 275 5.78 10.79 -3.64
C GLU A 275 6.70 9.59 -3.91
N GLN A 276 6.55 8.94 -5.07
CA GLN A 276 7.45 7.87 -5.50
C GLN A 276 8.86 8.39 -5.81
N VAL A 277 8.97 9.48 -6.57
CA VAL A 277 10.28 10.07 -6.93
C VAL A 277 10.94 10.71 -5.70
N SER A 278 10.18 11.40 -4.84
CA SER A 278 10.73 11.97 -3.61
C SER A 278 11.12 10.88 -2.61
N GLY A 279 10.30 9.84 -2.48
CA GLY A 279 10.56 8.68 -1.63
C GLY A 279 11.77 7.86 -2.05
N GLN A 280 12.07 7.77 -3.36
CA GLN A 280 13.09 6.87 -3.89
C GLN A 280 14.38 7.59 -4.34
N MET A 281 14.28 8.78 -4.94
CA MET A 281 15.46 9.53 -5.41
C MET A 281 15.96 10.58 -4.43
N LEU A 282 15.09 11.25 -3.68
CA LEU A 282 15.49 12.32 -2.73
C LEU A 282 15.87 11.79 -1.35
N LEU A 283 15.33 10.64 -0.94
CA LEU A 283 15.63 10.00 0.36
C LEU A 283 16.77 8.97 0.29
N SER A 284 17.19 8.55 -0.92
CA SER A 284 18.37 7.69 -1.09
C SER A 284 19.62 8.55 -1.31
N PRO A 285 20.64 8.51 -0.44
CA PRO A 285 21.82 9.34 -0.58
C PRO A 285 22.72 8.92 -1.75
N TRP A 286 22.60 7.67 -2.22
CA TRP A 286 23.52 7.09 -3.21
C TRP A 286 23.38 7.67 -4.63
N PRO A 287 22.17 7.82 -5.21
CA PRO A 287 22.02 8.47 -6.52
C PRO A 287 22.45 9.94 -6.52
N ALA A 288 22.15 10.68 -5.44
CA ALA A 288 22.53 12.08 -5.29
C ALA A 288 24.07 12.24 -5.15
N ALA A 289 24.72 11.36 -4.38
CA ALA A 289 26.17 11.34 -4.28
C ALA A 289 26.85 10.97 -5.60
N ALA A 290 26.33 9.97 -6.33
CA ALA A 290 26.86 9.58 -7.64
C ALA A 290 26.73 10.71 -8.68
N ALA A 291 25.59 11.40 -8.72
CA ALA A 291 25.38 12.56 -9.58
C ALA A 291 26.31 13.73 -9.23
N ALA A 292 26.54 13.99 -7.93
CA ALA A 292 27.45 15.03 -7.48
C ALA A 292 28.91 14.73 -7.86
N VAL A 293 29.36 13.49 -7.67
CA VAL A 293 30.72 13.06 -8.08
C VAL A 293 30.90 13.18 -9.59
N ALA A 294 29.88 12.79 -10.37
CA ALA A 294 29.91 12.95 -11.82
C ALA A 294 30.00 14.42 -12.24
N LEU A 295 29.25 15.32 -11.59
CA LEU A 295 29.26 16.76 -11.89
C LEU A 295 30.57 17.45 -11.47
N ILE A 296 31.13 17.07 -10.32
CA ILE A 296 32.44 17.57 -9.88
C ILE A 296 33.54 17.05 -10.80
N GLY A 297 33.50 15.77 -11.17
CA GLY A 297 34.40 15.17 -12.14
C GLY A 297 34.34 15.87 -13.50
N LEU A 298 33.14 16.20 -13.97
CA LEU A 298 32.94 16.99 -15.18
C LEU A 298 33.47 18.43 -15.06
N GLY A 299 33.31 19.06 -13.90
CA GLY A 299 33.84 20.40 -13.61
C GLY A 299 35.38 20.48 -13.56
N LEU A 300 36.07 19.33 -13.44
CA LEU A 300 37.53 19.25 -13.50
C LEU A 300 38.07 19.19 -14.94
N PHE A 301 37.22 18.93 -15.93
CA PHE A 301 37.64 18.94 -17.33
C PHE A 301 37.92 20.38 -17.83
N PRO A 302 39.02 20.59 -18.57
CA PRO A 302 39.34 21.89 -19.16
C PRO A 302 38.31 22.23 -20.26
N GLY A 303 37.70 23.42 -20.17
CA GLY A 303 36.67 23.90 -21.10
C GLY A 303 35.24 23.90 -20.55
N VAL A 304 35.01 23.27 -19.39
CA VAL A 304 33.69 23.29 -18.73
C VAL A 304 33.60 24.48 -17.76
N ALA A 305 32.42 25.10 -17.68
CA ALA A 305 32.15 26.19 -16.74
C ALA A 305 32.24 25.68 -15.29
N LYS A 306 33.40 25.89 -14.66
CA LYS A 306 33.75 25.31 -13.35
C LYS A 306 32.82 25.77 -12.23
N LEU A 307 32.48 27.06 -12.21
CA LEU A 307 31.69 27.65 -11.13
C LEU A 307 30.27 27.04 -11.02
N PRO A 308 29.44 26.99 -12.07
CA PRO A 308 28.11 26.39 -11.98
C PRO A 308 28.15 24.87 -11.76
N THR A 309 29.12 24.15 -12.33
CA THR A 309 29.23 22.69 -12.19
C THR A 309 29.69 22.27 -10.80
N LEU A 310 30.68 22.96 -10.22
CA LEU A 310 31.13 22.72 -8.85
C LEU A 310 30.06 23.12 -7.82
N LEU A 311 29.32 24.22 -8.07
CA LEU A 311 28.30 24.71 -7.15
C LEU A 311 27.05 23.82 -7.15
N SER A 312 26.64 23.30 -8.31
CA SER A 312 25.56 22.29 -8.39
C SER A 312 25.99 20.93 -7.82
N GLY A 313 27.25 20.52 -8.01
CA GLY A 313 27.82 19.35 -7.35
C GLY A 313 27.83 19.48 -5.82
N ALA A 314 28.25 20.63 -5.29
CA ALA A 314 28.25 20.93 -3.87
C ALA A 314 26.83 20.97 -3.27
N LEU A 315 25.86 21.51 -4.02
CA LEU A 315 24.45 21.54 -3.60
C LEU A 315 23.86 20.12 -3.47
N LEU A 316 24.18 19.22 -4.42
CA LEU A 316 23.73 17.83 -4.38
C LEU A 316 24.40 17.04 -3.24
N ILE A 317 25.66 17.32 -2.91
CA ILE A 317 26.32 16.79 -1.71
C ILE A 317 25.60 17.28 -0.44
N GLY A 318 25.28 18.57 -0.37
CA GLY A 318 24.53 19.14 0.77
C GLY A 318 23.17 18.47 0.95
N LEU A 319 22.46 18.20 -0.15
CA LEU A 319 21.18 17.49 -0.14
C LEU A 319 21.32 16.03 0.29
N ALA A 320 22.36 15.32 -0.18
CA ALA A 320 22.66 13.94 0.20
C ALA A 320 23.05 13.82 1.68
N CYS A 321 23.85 14.76 2.20
CA CYS A 321 24.22 14.81 3.62
C CYS A 321 23.03 15.17 4.52
N TRP A 322 22.17 16.10 4.09
CA TRP A 322 20.96 16.48 4.84
C TRP A 322 19.95 15.32 4.91
N ALA A 323 19.77 14.59 3.81
CA ALA A 323 18.95 13.38 3.77
C ALA A 323 19.55 12.26 4.64
N GLY A 324 20.88 12.08 4.64
CA GLY A 324 21.58 11.12 5.49
C GLY A 324 21.58 11.46 6.99
N TRP A 325 21.61 12.74 7.35
CA TRP A 325 21.56 13.20 8.75
C TRP A 325 20.19 13.03 9.39
N ARG A 326 19.09 13.14 8.62
CA ARG A 326 17.75 12.80 9.11
C ARG A 326 17.51 11.30 9.28
N GLY A 327 18.34 10.46 8.65
CA GLY A 327 18.30 9.00 8.77
C GLY A 327 19.28 8.40 9.78
N SER A 328 20.11 9.19 10.47
CA SER A 328 21.23 8.70 11.31
C SER A 328 20.99 8.74 12.83
N SER A 329 19.74 8.73 13.30
CA SER A 329 19.43 8.38 14.70
C SER A 329 18.64 7.09 14.77
N GLU A 330 19.20 6.02 14.22
CA GLU A 330 19.11 4.63 14.69
C GLU A 330 19.81 3.75 13.66
N GLN A 331 21.05 3.33 13.96
CA GLN A 331 21.67 2.03 13.58
C GLN A 331 23.21 2.10 13.57
N THR A 332 23.81 1.57 14.64
CA THR A 332 25.00 0.71 14.51
C THR A 332 24.50 -0.73 14.31
N GLY A 333 24.79 -1.30 13.13
CA GLY A 333 24.40 -2.66 12.74
C GLY A 333 23.94 -2.66 11.29
N GLU A 334 24.79 -3.12 10.37
CA GLU A 334 24.64 -3.00 8.91
C GLU A 334 23.28 -3.45 8.34
N PRO A 335 22.69 -2.73 7.36
CA PRO A 335 21.53 -3.19 6.62
C PRO A 335 21.87 -3.55 5.16
N HIS A 336 21.61 -4.81 4.78
CA HIS A 336 21.53 -5.22 3.38
C HIS A 336 20.09 -5.05 2.87
N ARG A 337 19.92 -4.09 1.94
CA ARG A 337 18.76 -3.80 1.07
C ARG A 337 17.45 -4.60 1.30
N ALA A 338 16.53 -3.99 2.04
CA ALA A 338 15.09 -4.22 1.86
C ALA A 338 14.55 -3.37 0.71
N ARG A 339 13.91 -4.00 -0.29
CA ARG A 339 13.05 -3.33 -1.27
C ARG A 339 11.77 -2.85 -0.56
N PRO A 340 11.30 -1.60 -0.73
CA PRO A 340 9.98 -1.22 -0.28
C PRO A 340 8.98 -1.36 -1.44
N GLY A 341 8.05 -2.30 -1.29
CA GLY A 341 6.78 -2.32 -1.98
C GLY A 341 5.68 -2.72 -0.99
N GLY A 342 4.67 -1.86 -0.83
CA GLY A 342 3.40 -2.14 -0.15
C GLY A 342 3.32 -1.73 1.33
N SER A 343 2.61 -0.64 1.60
CA SER A 343 2.18 -0.25 2.95
C SER A 343 1.20 -1.26 3.57
N SER A 344 1.27 -1.35 4.90
CA SER A 344 0.40 -2.06 5.87
C SER A 344 0.95 -3.40 6.39
N SER A 345 1.77 -3.28 7.44
CA SER A 345 2.16 -4.34 8.39
C SER A 345 2.55 -5.67 7.75
N GLN A 346 3.76 -5.73 7.20
CA GLN A 346 4.26 -6.91 6.51
C GLN A 346 4.59 -8.01 7.54
N LEU A 347 3.67 -8.96 7.67
CA LEU A 347 3.96 -10.28 8.22
C LEU A 347 4.61 -11.09 7.11
N ALA A 348 5.83 -11.53 7.32
CA ALA A 348 6.60 -12.29 6.36
C ALA A 348 7.02 -13.64 6.93
N LEU A 349 7.03 -14.65 6.06
CA LEU A 349 7.67 -15.93 6.28
C LEU A 349 8.92 -15.96 5.44
N GLU A 350 10.07 -15.74 6.08
CA GLU A 350 11.38 -15.86 5.46
C GLU A 350 11.83 -17.32 5.54
N VAL A 351 12.30 -17.86 4.42
CA VAL A 351 12.72 -19.26 4.32
C VAL A 351 14.13 -19.37 3.77
N GLY A 352 14.92 -20.28 4.34
CA GLY A 352 16.21 -20.68 3.79
C GLY A 352 16.06 -21.45 2.48
N ILE A 353 17.14 -21.50 1.70
CA ILE A 353 17.14 -22.07 0.33
C ILE A 353 16.63 -23.52 0.29
N GLY A 354 16.93 -24.34 1.29
CA GLY A 354 16.52 -25.74 1.34
C GLY A 354 15.02 -25.95 1.59
N LEU A 355 14.29 -24.91 1.98
CA LEU A 355 12.83 -24.97 2.16
C LEU A 355 12.05 -24.53 0.92
N LEU A 356 12.71 -24.04 -0.13
CA LEU A 356 12.04 -23.53 -1.33
C LEU A 356 11.19 -24.61 -2.01
N GLU A 357 11.64 -25.86 -2.05
CA GLU A 357 10.85 -26.97 -2.60
C GLU A 357 9.57 -27.22 -1.79
N VAL A 358 9.64 -27.09 -0.46
CA VAL A 358 8.48 -27.23 0.43
C VAL A 358 7.46 -26.11 0.17
N VAL A 359 7.95 -24.88 -0.08
CA VAL A 359 7.12 -23.71 -0.40
C VAL A 359 6.49 -23.80 -1.79
N GLN A 360 7.27 -24.19 -2.81
CA GLN A 360 6.92 -24.13 -4.24
C GLN A 360 6.22 -25.40 -4.77
N SER A 361 6.10 -26.45 -3.95
CA SER A 361 5.41 -27.70 -4.33
C SER A 361 3.97 -27.46 -4.83
N SER A 362 3.50 -28.33 -5.74
CA SER A 362 2.20 -28.22 -6.43
C SER A 362 0.99 -28.24 -5.50
N ASP A 363 1.08 -28.92 -4.36
CA ASP A 363 0.10 -28.92 -3.26
C ASP A 363 0.40 -27.76 -2.27
N GLY A 364 0.60 -26.56 -2.80
CA GLY A 364 1.54 -25.57 -2.27
C GLY A 364 1.18 -24.90 -0.94
N LEU A 365 2.24 -24.50 -0.20
CA LEU A 365 2.16 -23.64 0.98
C LEU A 365 1.40 -22.34 0.69
N MET A 366 1.57 -21.81 -0.53
CA MET A 366 0.93 -20.58 -0.99
C MET A 366 -0.60 -20.66 -1.01
N GLU A 367 -1.19 -21.84 -1.18
CA GLU A 367 -2.65 -22.05 -1.08
C GLU A 367 -3.12 -22.28 0.36
N ALA A 368 -2.24 -22.84 1.20
CA ALA A 368 -2.54 -23.14 2.60
C ALA A 368 -2.49 -21.89 3.50
N LEU A 369 -1.64 -20.91 3.17
CA LEU A 369 -1.45 -19.67 3.94
C LEU A 369 -2.73 -18.81 4.04
N PRO A 370 -3.47 -18.52 2.94
CA PRO A 370 -4.74 -17.81 3.02
C PRO A 370 -5.76 -18.52 3.92
N LYS A 371 -5.87 -19.86 3.83
CA LYS A 371 -6.78 -20.67 4.66
C LYS A 371 -6.39 -20.65 6.13
N LEU A 372 -5.09 -20.65 6.45
CA LEU A 372 -4.61 -20.46 7.82
C LEU A 372 -4.97 -19.06 8.33
N ARG A 373 -4.69 -18.03 7.55
CA ARG A 373 -5.01 -16.63 7.89
C ARG A 373 -6.50 -16.46 8.17
N GLU A 374 -7.37 -17.01 7.32
CA GLU A 374 -8.81 -16.92 7.49
C GLU A 374 -9.29 -17.64 8.76
N ARG A 375 -8.81 -18.87 9.01
CA ARG A 375 -9.11 -19.61 10.24
C ARG A 375 -8.65 -18.87 11.50
N LEU A 376 -7.44 -18.29 11.47
CA LEU A 376 -6.92 -17.51 12.58
C LEU A 376 -7.70 -16.20 12.77
N SER A 377 -8.08 -15.52 11.69
CA SER A 377 -8.87 -14.29 11.78
C SER A 377 -10.23 -14.55 12.40
N ARG A 378 -10.90 -15.65 12.01
CA ARG A 378 -12.15 -16.10 12.62
C ARG A 378 -11.99 -16.49 14.08
N ARG A 379 -10.90 -17.18 14.44
CA ARG A 379 -10.63 -17.59 15.82
C ARG A 379 -10.30 -16.40 16.72
N LEU A 380 -9.54 -15.42 16.23
CA LEU A 380 -9.07 -14.28 17.02
C LEU A 380 -10.06 -13.11 17.00
N GLY A 381 -10.96 -13.05 16.02
CA GLY A 381 -11.96 -11.99 15.89
C GLY A 381 -11.45 -10.71 15.22
N PHE A 382 -10.27 -10.73 14.60
CA PHE A 382 -9.76 -9.61 13.80
C PHE A 382 -8.96 -10.12 12.60
N ALA A 383 -8.84 -9.28 11.56
CA ALA A 383 -8.13 -9.66 10.35
C ALA A 383 -6.61 -9.75 10.55
N ILE A 384 -6.04 -10.94 10.36
CA ILE A 384 -4.59 -11.18 10.39
C ILE A 384 -3.93 -10.56 9.15
N PRO A 385 -2.76 -9.88 9.27
CA PRO A 385 -2.03 -9.33 8.13
C PRO A 385 -1.74 -10.36 7.03
N GLY A 386 -1.50 -9.89 5.80
CA GLY A 386 -1.11 -10.77 4.70
C GLY A 386 0.26 -11.39 4.98
N ILE A 387 0.39 -12.71 4.79
CA ILE A 387 1.65 -13.44 5.02
C ILE A 387 2.40 -13.49 3.70
N VAL A 388 3.51 -12.75 3.60
CA VAL A 388 4.37 -12.72 2.41
C VAL A 388 5.49 -13.74 2.58
N VAL A 389 5.66 -14.66 1.63
CA VAL A 389 6.79 -15.61 1.66
C VAL A 389 7.98 -15.00 0.93
N ARG A 390 9.17 -15.08 1.53
CA ARG A 390 10.42 -14.55 0.98
C ARG A 390 11.55 -15.55 1.19
N ASP A 391 12.47 -15.63 0.25
CA ASP A 391 13.73 -16.31 0.45
C ASP A 391 14.70 -15.41 1.24
N SER A 392 15.49 -16.01 2.13
CA SER A 392 16.54 -15.32 2.88
C SER A 392 17.84 -16.12 2.81
N LEU A 393 18.90 -15.45 2.36
CA LEU A 393 20.26 -16.00 2.32
C LEU A 393 20.95 -15.96 3.68
N GLU A 394 20.37 -15.25 4.66
CA GLU A 394 20.90 -15.13 6.03
C GLU A 394 20.49 -16.32 6.91
N LEU A 395 19.44 -17.04 6.52
CA LEU A 395 18.96 -18.23 7.22
C LEU A 395 19.72 -19.48 6.78
N GLY A 396 19.91 -20.42 7.71
CA GLY A 396 20.39 -21.76 7.37
C GLY A 396 19.47 -22.47 6.36
N ALA A 397 19.98 -23.47 5.64
CA ALA A 397 19.24 -24.12 4.56
C ALA A 397 17.87 -24.69 4.98
N THR A 398 17.75 -25.17 6.21
CA THR A 398 16.53 -25.76 6.80
C THR A 398 15.80 -24.83 7.77
N GLU A 399 16.20 -23.56 7.83
CA GLU A 399 15.65 -22.57 8.75
C GLU A 399 14.56 -21.73 8.11
N TYR A 400 13.60 -21.31 8.92
CA TYR A 400 12.64 -20.28 8.57
C TYR A 400 12.56 -19.25 9.71
N ALA A 401 12.17 -18.02 9.37
CA ALA A 401 11.87 -16.97 10.32
C ALA A 401 10.50 -16.38 10.01
N VAL A 402 9.72 -16.11 11.06
CA VAL A 402 8.49 -15.32 10.96
C VAL A 402 8.83 -13.91 11.39
N VAL A 403 8.68 -12.96 10.47
CA VAL A 403 9.01 -11.56 10.66
C VAL A 403 7.74 -10.75 10.63
N TYR A 404 7.59 -9.81 11.55
CA TYR A 404 6.50 -8.86 11.53
C TYR A 404 7.05 -7.44 11.64
N ARG A 405 6.77 -6.62 10.63
CA ARG A 405 7.36 -5.28 10.49
C ARG A 405 8.89 -5.37 10.44
N ALA A 406 9.59 -4.81 11.43
CA ALA A 406 11.05 -4.84 11.52
C ALA A 406 11.58 -5.89 12.52
N GLY A 407 10.70 -6.66 13.17
CA GLY A 407 11.08 -7.62 14.22
C GLY A 407 10.90 -9.08 13.79
N THR A 408 11.84 -9.94 14.15
CA THR A 408 11.65 -11.40 14.06
C THR A 408 10.80 -11.87 15.24
N LEU A 409 9.61 -12.43 14.96
CA LEU A 409 8.73 -13.01 15.98
C LEU A 409 9.27 -14.36 16.48
N ALA A 410 9.69 -15.22 15.55
CA ALA A 410 10.22 -16.54 15.88
C ALA A 410 11.09 -17.08 14.75
N ARG A 411 12.00 -18.00 15.09
CA ARG A 411 12.76 -18.82 14.15
C ARG A 411 12.47 -20.28 14.43
N GLY A 412 12.56 -21.11 13.40
CA GLY A 412 12.43 -22.55 13.55
C GLY A 412 13.13 -23.29 12.41
N GLN A 413 13.17 -24.61 12.55
CA GLN A 413 13.81 -25.49 11.58
C GLN A 413 12.82 -26.55 11.09
N ILE A 414 12.83 -26.80 9.78
CA ILE A 414 12.05 -27.84 9.11
C ILE A 414 13.04 -28.68 8.31
N ARG A 415 12.97 -30.02 8.40
CA ARG A 415 13.86 -30.91 7.65
C ARG A 415 13.16 -31.43 6.38
N PRO A 416 13.54 -30.96 5.17
CA PRO A 416 13.01 -31.51 3.93
C PRO A 416 13.29 -33.01 3.81
N GLY A 417 12.38 -33.75 3.17
CA GLY A 417 12.52 -35.20 2.96
C GLY A 417 12.40 -36.07 4.23
N ARG A 418 12.10 -35.48 5.39
CA ARG A 418 11.79 -36.18 6.64
C ARG A 418 10.33 -35.99 7.02
N VAL A 419 9.81 -36.83 7.90
CA VAL A 419 8.47 -36.72 8.49
C VAL A 419 8.65 -36.36 9.96
N LEU A 420 7.86 -35.40 10.45
CA LEU A 420 7.82 -35.07 11.87
C LEU A 420 6.78 -35.96 12.54
N ALA A 421 7.23 -36.88 13.39
CA ALA A 421 6.34 -37.68 14.23
C ALA A 421 6.17 -36.98 15.58
N VAL A 422 4.96 -36.47 15.84
CA VAL A 422 4.61 -35.80 17.10
C VAL A 422 4.01 -36.82 18.06
N ALA A 423 4.47 -36.80 19.31
CA ALA A 423 4.02 -37.80 20.27
C ALA A 423 2.51 -37.70 20.58
N PRO A 424 1.88 -38.84 20.92
CA PRO A 424 0.49 -38.84 21.35
C PRO A 424 0.29 -38.24 22.75
N ARG A 425 1.32 -38.26 23.59
CA ARG A 425 1.33 -37.77 24.97
C ARG A 425 2.73 -37.29 25.36
N ALA A 426 2.81 -36.45 26.40
CA ALA A 426 4.07 -36.02 26.97
C ALA A 426 4.95 -37.21 27.42
N GLY A 427 6.26 -37.11 27.20
CA GLY A 427 7.26 -38.09 27.63
C GLY A 427 7.42 -39.34 26.76
N VAL A 428 6.56 -39.56 25.74
CA VAL A 428 6.66 -40.72 24.84
C VAL A 428 7.52 -40.34 23.63
N MET A 429 8.80 -40.71 23.60
CA MET A 429 9.70 -40.46 22.47
C MET A 429 10.44 -41.74 22.05
N PRO A 430 10.68 -41.95 20.75
CA PRO A 430 11.54 -43.03 20.29
C PRO A 430 13.02 -42.69 20.52
N ASP A 431 13.85 -43.72 20.63
CA ASP A 431 15.31 -43.59 20.83
C ASP A 431 16.08 -43.20 19.55
N PHE A 432 15.36 -42.98 18.44
CA PHE A 432 15.90 -42.67 17.13
C PHE A 432 15.27 -41.40 16.53
N GLY A 433 15.88 -40.90 15.46
CA GLY A 433 15.47 -39.65 14.83
C GLY A 433 16.05 -38.41 15.53
N ALA A 434 15.79 -37.25 14.93
CA ALA A 434 16.31 -35.99 15.45
C ALA A 434 15.19 -35.20 16.14
N MET A 435 15.36 -34.93 17.43
CA MET A 435 14.39 -34.21 18.26
C MET A 435 13.95 -32.88 17.62
N ALA A 436 12.67 -32.57 17.82
CA ALA A 436 12.03 -31.34 17.44
C ALA A 436 11.00 -30.93 18.48
N GLU A 437 10.91 -29.63 18.72
CA GLU A 437 9.89 -29.05 19.59
C GLU A 437 8.99 -28.17 18.74
N LEU A 438 7.68 -28.38 18.87
CA LEU A 438 6.69 -27.51 18.25
C LEU A 438 6.50 -26.28 19.15
N PRO A 439 6.21 -25.10 18.57
CA PRO A 439 5.97 -23.89 19.37
C PRO A 439 4.73 -23.95 20.27
N ASP A 440 3.93 -25.02 20.22
CA ASP A 440 2.82 -25.28 21.15
C ASP A 440 3.21 -26.18 22.34
N GLY A 441 4.51 -26.45 22.53
CA GLY A 441 5.06 -27.24 23.63
C GLY A 441 5.03 -28.75 23.39
N ARG A 442 4.47 -29.21 22.28
CA ARG A 442 4.52 -30.63 21.92
C ARG A 442 5.91 -30.98 21.40
N THR A 443 6.39 -32.14 21.80
CA THR A 443 7.67 -32.69 21.33
C THR A 443 7.42 -33.73 20.23
N GLY A 444 8.40 -33.86 19.35
CA GLY A 444 8.38 -34.83 18.26
C GLY A 444 9.79 -35.15 17.77
N VAL A 445 9.88 -36.06 16.80
CA VAL A 445 11.13 -36.47 16.18
C VAL A 445 11.02 -36.40 14.66
N TRP A 446 12.08 -35.91 14.02
CA TRP A 446 12.24 -36.01 12.57
C TRP A 446 12.79 -37.39 12.21
N VAL A 447 12.01 -38.15 11.47
CA VAL A 447 12.29 -39.54 11.08
C VAL A 447 12.21 -39.71 9.55
N THR A 448 12.76 -40.80 9.04
CA THR A 448 12.57 -41.23 7.65
C THR A 448 11.12 -41.66 7.40
N ALA A 449 10.72 -41.80 6.12
CA ALA A 449 9.40 -42.29 5.77
C ALA A 449 9.15 -43.76 6.21
N GLU A 450 10.20 -44.58 6.25
CA GLU A 450 10.13 -45.97 6.72
C GLU A 450 9.83 -46.01 8.22
N GLU A 451 10.66 -45.33 9.02
CA GLU A 451 10.50 -45.19 10.47
C GLU A 451 9.16 -44.53 10.87
N ALA A 452 8.65 -43.60 10.05
CA ALA A 452 7.36 -42.95 10.29
C ALA A 452 6.20 -43.96 10.30
N THR A 453 6.29 -45.03 9.49
CA THR A 453 5.25 -46.05 9.40
C THR A 453 5.14 -46.83 10.72
N GLU A 454 6.27 -47.16 11.34
CA GLU A 454 6.32 -47.84 12.64
C GLU A 454 5.75 -46.96 13.77
N LEU A 455 6.06 -45.65 13.74
CA LEU A 455 5.54 -44.71 14.73
C LEU A 455 4.03 -44.44 14.58
N ALA A 456 3.48 -44.60 13.39
CA ALA A 456 2.04 -44.50 13.14
C ALA A 456 1.26 -45.54 13.96
N ASP A 457 1.75 -46.79 14.00
CA ASP A 457 1.13 -47.88 14.75
C ASP A 457 1.17 -47.66 16.27
N LEU A 458 2.16 -46.90 16.74
CA LEU A 458 2.29 -46.46 18.14
C LEU A 458 1.45 -45.21 18.46
N GLY A 459 0.66 -44.72 17.50
CA GLY A 459 -0.27 -43.60 17.66
C GLY A 459 0.37 -42.22 17.54
N PHE A 460 1.58 -42.10 16.98
CA PHE A 460 2.18 -40.80 16.70
C PHE A 460 1.42 -40.07 15.59
N ILE A 461 1.31 -38.75 15.73
CA ILE A 461 0.75 -37.90 14.69
C ILE A 461 1.86 -37.54 13.72
N LEU A 462 1.79 -38.09 12.52
CA LEU A 462 2.75 -37.82 11.46
C LEU A 462 2.41 -36.51 10.75
N MET A 463 3.41 -35.65 10.55
CA MET A 463 3.28 -34.40 9.81
C MET A 463 4.35 -34.32 8.74
N ALA A 464 3.92 -34.08 7.49
CA ALA A 464 4.84 -33.73 6.42
C ALA A 464 5.53 -32.37 6.72
N PRO A 465 6.69 -32.07 6.12
CA PRO A 465 7.41 -30.80 6.35
C PRO A 465 6.53 -29.54 6.20
N ARG A 466 5.62 -29.53 5.22
CA ARG A 466 4.64 -28.46 5.00
C ARG A 466 3.67 -28.33 6.17
N GLU A 467 3.14 -29.44 6.67
CA GLU A 467 2.17 -29.47 7.77
C GLU A 467 2.83 -29.04 9.07
N ALA A 468 4.06 -29.47 9.32
CA ALA A 468 4.88 -29.01 10.43
C ALA A 468 5.10 -27.50 10.37
N LEU A 469 5.51 -26.96 9.21
CA LEU A 469 5.69 -25.51 9.02
C LEU A 469 4.39 -24.73 9.27
N MET A 470 3.25 -25.24 8.79
CA MET A 470 1.93 -24.63 9.02
C MET A 470 1.50 -24.69 10.48
N ALA A 471 1.77 -25.80 11.17
CA ALA A 471 1.51 -25.94 12.60
C ALA A 471 2.35 -24.95 13.42
N HIS A 472 3.63 -24.80 13.07
CA HIS A 472 4.52 -23.83 13.70
C HIS A 472 4.04 -22.40 13.49
N LEU A 473 3.76 -22.03 12.23
CA LEU A 473 3.27 -20.70 11.90
C LEU A 473 1.97 -20.38 12.63
N ARG A 474 1.02 -21.33 12.69
CA ARG A 474 -0.21 -21.18 13.47
C ARG A 474 0.07 -20.86 14.94
N SER A 475 0.97 -21.60 15.57
CA SER A 475 1.29 -21.40 16.99
C SER A 475 1.98 -20.06 17.24
N ILE A 476 2.94 -19.67 16.38
CA ILE A 476 3.62 -18.37 16.44
C ILE A 476 2.61 -17.22 16.32
N LEU A 477 1.70 -17.27 15.35
CA LEU A 477 0.71 -16.20 15.16
C LEU A 477 -0.30 -16.10 16.31
N LEU A 478 -0.66 -17.21 16.95
CA LEU A 478 -1.50 -17.19 18.15
C LEU A 478 -0.77 -16.59 19.34
N ARG A 479 0.50 -16.96 19.55
CA ARG A 479 1.35 -16.43 20.62
C ARG A 479 1.56 -14.92 20.50
N HIS A 480 1.73 -14.42 19.27
CA HIS A 480 1.94 -13.01 18.98
C HIS A 480 0.67 -12.26 18.57
N ALA A 481 -0.53 -12.79 18.87
CA ALA A 481 -1.79 -12.16 18.45
C ALA A 481 -1.94 -10.71 18.94
N ALA A 482 -1.48 -10.41 20.15
CA ALA A 482 -1.50 -9.05 20.72
C ALA A 482 -0.63 -8.06 19.92
N GLU A 483 0.50 -8.50 19.36
CA GLU A 483 1.36 -7.67 18.50
C GLU A 483 0.77 -7.47 17.10
N LEU A 484 0.10 -8.51 16.58
CA LEU A 484 -0.58 -8.48 15.28
C LEU A 484 -1.83 -7.57 15.31
N CYS A 485 -2.46 -7.41 16.48
CA CYS A 485 -3.56 -6.46 16.69
C CYS A 485 -3.02 -5.03 16.83
N ASP A 486 -2.60 -4.46 15.71
CA ASP A 486 -2.10 -3.09 15.68
C ASP A 486 -3.22 -2.03 15.61
N LEU A 487 -2.82 -0.76 15.60
CA LEU A 487 -3.74 0.37 15.60
C LEU A 487 -4.72 0.34 14.39
N GLU A 488 -4.26 -0.14 13.23
CA GLU A 488 -5.10 -0.25 12.04
C GLU A 488 -6.19 -1.32 12.22
N ARG A 489 -5.84 -2.47 12.83
CA ARG A 489 -6.81 -3.55 13.10
C ARG A 489 -7.83 -3.10 14.14
N ALA A 490 -7.38 -2.42 15.19
CA ALA A 490 -8.28 -1.84 16.19
C ALA A 490 -9.25 -0.81 15.56
N ALA A 491 -8.77 0.06 14.67
CA ALA A 491 -9.64 1.01 13.95
C ALA A 491 -10.67 0.28 13.08
N LYS A 492 -10.26 -0.79 12.36
CA LYS A 492 -11.18 -1.61 11.55
C LYS A 492 -12.25 -2.31 12.40
N LEU A 493 -11.91 -2.79 13.60
CA LEU A 493 -12.91 -3.35 14.52
C LEU A 493 -13.99 -2.33 14.89
N ILE A 494 -13.60 -1.07 15.18
CA ILE A 494 -14.57 0.00 15.45
C ILE A 494 -15.44 0.27 14.21
N GLU A 495 -14.84 0.30 13.01
CA GLU A 495 -15.57 0.51 11.76
C GLU A 495 -16.56 -0.63 11.44
N GLU A 496 -16.18 -1.88 11.68
CA GLU A 496 -17.04 -3.06 11.55
C GLU A 496 -18.23 -3.00 12.50
N VAL A 497 -18.00 -2.62 13.76
CA VAL A 497 -19.09 -2.40 14.72
C VAL A 497 -19.94 -1.20 14.33
N ALA A 498 -19.36 -0.10 13.83
CA ALA A 498 -20.13 1.07 13.39
C ALA A 498 -21.09 0.76 12.22
N ARG A 499 -20.71 -0.16 11.32
CA ARG A 499 -21.56 -0.59 10.20
C ARG A 499 -22.72 -1.48 10.64
N SER A 500 -22.52 -2.33 11.64
CA SER A 500 -23.49 -3.34 12.08
C SER A 500 -24.33 -2.89 13.29
N HIS A 501 -23.71 -2.21 14.24
CA HIS A 501 -24.25 -1.76 15.53
C HIS A 501 -23.87 -0.28 15.79
N PRO A 502 -24.42 0.67 15.02
CA PRO A 502 -24.01 2.08 15.08
C PRO A 502 -24.22 2.72 16.46
N ALA A 503 -25.23 2.30 17.22
CA ALA A 503 -25.48 2.81 18.56
C ALA A 503 -24.33 2.48 19.54
N VAL A 504 -23.74 1.29 19.44
CA VAL A 504 -22.60 0.87 20.27
C VAL A 504 -21.35 1.68 19.91
N ALA A 505 -21.09 1.88 18.61
CA ALA A 505 -19.97 2.68 18.15
C ALA A 505 -20.07 4.15 18.58
N GLU A 506 -21.27 4.76 18.50
CA GLU A 506 -21.49 6.13 18.96
C GLU A 506 -21.36 6.24 20.49
N ALA A 507 -21.84 5.25 21.26
CA ALA A 507 -21.64 5.21 22.71
C ALA A 507 -20.15 5.07 23.08
N ALA A 508 -19.41 4.19 22.38
CA ALA A 508 -17.97 4.03 22.56
C ALA A 508 -17.21 5.33 22.27
N LYS A 509 -17.56 6.01 21.17
CA LYS A 509 -16.99 7.30 20.81
C LYS A 509 -17.30 8.38 21.85
N ALA A 510 -18.55 8.45 22.34
CA ALA A 510 -18.95 9.39 23.39
C ALA A 510 -18.20 9.14 24.71
N ALA A 511 -17.87 7.89 25.03
CA ALA A 511 -17.07 7.50 26.18
C ALA A 511 -15.55 7.76 26.01
N GLY A 512 -15.11 8.21 24.83
CA GLY A 512 -13.70 8.48 24.53
C GLY A 512 -12.90 7.22 24.17
N ILE A 513 -13.55 6.16 23.71
CA ILE A 513 -12.90 4.93 23.25
C ILE A 513 -12.47 5.12 21.79
N GLU A 514 -11.22 5.53 21.61
CA GLU A 514 -10.57 5.61 20.31
C GLU A 514 -9.78 4.33 19.99
N ALA A 515 -9.36 4.17 18.73
CA ALA A 515 -8.58 3.02 18.29
C ALA A 515 -7.31 2.77 19.14
N GLY A 516 -6.69 3.83 19.67
CA GLY A 516 -5.53 3.72 20.54
C GLY A 516 -5.82 3.03 21.88
N LEU A 517 -6.94 3.37 22.53
CA LEU A 517 -7.36 2.73 23.78
C LEU A 517 -7.83 1.31 23.52
N LEU A 518 -8.66 1.11 22.48
CA LEU A 518 -9.12 -0.21 22.08
C LEU A 518 -7.95 -1.14 21.80
N ARG A 519 -6.95 -0.72 21.02
CA ARG A 519 -5.74 -1.52 20.74
C ARG A 519 -5.05 -1.98 22.01
N ARG A 520 -4.92 -1.11 23.02
CA ARG A 520 -4.26 -1.47 24.30
C ARG A 520 -5.10 -2.49 25.08
N VAL A 521 -6.42 -2.32 25.14
CA VAL A 521 -7.32 -3.28 25.81
C VAL A 521 -7.35 -4.62 25.06
N CYS A 522 -7.45 -4.60 23.73
CA CYS A 522 -7.34 -5.79 22.89
C CYS A 522 -6.01 -6.51 23.11
N ALA A 523 -4.89 -5.80 23.24
CA ALA A 523 -3.60 -6.40 23.55
C ALA A 523 -3.62 -7.14 24.89
N GLU A 524 -4.19 -6.54 25.96
CA GLU A 524 -4.31 -7.21 27.27
C GLU A 524 -5.22 -8.45 27.21
N LEU A 525 -6.35 -8.38 26.49
CA LEU A 525 -7.24 -9.53 26.28
C LEU A 525 -6.55 -10.67 25.50
N LEU A 526 -5.94 -10.34 24.35
CA LEU A 526 -5.26 -11.31 23.48
C LEU A 526 -4.04 -11.94 24.16
N SER A 527 -3.24 -11.13 24.86
CA SER A 527 -2.13 -11.64 25.67
C SER A 527 -2.60 -12.52 26.83
N GLY A 528 -3.81 -12.29 27.34
CA GLY A 528 -4.49 -13.16 28.30
C GLY A 528 -5.19 -14.36 27.66
N GLY A 529 -4.98 -14.66 26.37
CA GLY A 529 -5.58 -15.81 25.67
C GLY A 529 -7.05 -15.65 25.29
N ILE A 530 -7.62 -14.45 25.42
CA ILE A 530 -9.03 -14.18 25.13
C ILE A 530 -9.18 -13.67 23.70
N SER A 531 -10.04 -14.33 22.93
CA SER A 531 -10.36 -13.94 21.56
C SER A 531 -11.23 -12.67 21.51
N LEU A 532 -11.29 -12.01 20.36
CA LEU A 532 -12.10 -10.81 20.11
C LEU A 532 -13.26 -11.12 19.15
N ARG A 533 -13.75 -12.37 19.14
CA ARG A 533 -14.76 -12.84 18.16
C ARG A 533 -16.08 -12.08 18.27
N ASP A 534 -16.35 -11.48 19.43
CA ASP A 534 -17.49 -10.60 19.67
C ASP A 534 -17.03 -9.15 19.96
N PRO A 535 -16.68 -8.37 18.93
CA PRO A 535 -16.21 -6.99 19.11
C PRO A 535 -17.32 -6.06 19.62
N VAL A 536 -18.60 -6.45 19.50
CA VAL A 536 -19.74 -5.67 20.00
C VAL A 536 -19.76 -5.73 21.52
N SER A 537 -19.78 -6.95 22.09
CA SER A 537 -19.73 -7.13 23.55
C SER A 537 -18.47 -6.55 24.17
N VAL A 538 -17.32 -6.61 23.46
CA VAL A 538 -16.08 -5.93 23.89
C VAL A 538 -16.31 -4.43 24.03
N LEU A 539 -16.85 -3.77 23.01
CA LEU A 539 -17.05 -2.32 23.04
C LEU A 539 -18.12 -1.88 24.04
N GLU A 540 -19.24 -2.62 24.16
CA GLU A 540 -20.29 -2.35 25.15
C GLU A 540 -19.73 -2.42 26.58
N ALA A 541 -19.02 -3.51 26.90
CA ALA A 541 -18.41 -3.66 28.22
C ALA A 541 -17.31 -2.62 28.48
N MET A 542 -16.58 -2.21 27.43
CA MET A 542 -15.60 -1.14 27.56
C MET A 542 -16.25 0.21 27.91
N VAL A 543 -17.42 0.54 27.35
CA VAL A 543 -18.14 1.79 27.65
C VAL A 543 -18.45 1.91 29.14
N GLU A 544 -18.87 0.83 29.79
CA GLU A 544 -19.11 0.79 31.23
C GLU A 544 -17.80 0.81 32.04
N ALA A 545 -16.77 0.09 31.56
CA ALA A 545 -15.48 0.01 32.23
C ALA A 545 -14.73 1.36 32.24
N VAL A 546 -14.79 2.14 31.16
CA VAL A 546 -14.07 3.44 31.08
C VAL A 546 -14.62 4.51 32.01
N ALA A 547 -15.85 4.36 32.50
CA ALA A 547 -16.40 5.22 33.54
C ALA A 547 -15.68 5.04 34.90
N HIS A 548 -15.06 3.88 35.11
CA HIS A 548 -14.37 3.53 36.35
C HIS A 548 -12.85 3.73 36.27
N SER A 549 -12.23 3.39 35.14
CA SER A 549 -10.78 3.50 34.94
C SER A 549 -10.43 3.71 33.47
N ARG A 550 -9.33 4.40 33.20
CA ARG A 550 -8.74 4.53 31.86
C ARG A 550 -7.49 3.66 31.66
N ASP A 551 -7.12 2.88 32.66
CA ASP A 551 -6.02 1.93 32.54
C ASP A 551 -6.47 0.71 31.73
N PRO A 552 -5.81 0.35 30.60
CA PRO A 552 -6.25 -0.74 29.74
C PRO A 552 -6.29 -2.10 30.43
N GLU A 553 -5.42 -2.34 31.39
CA GLU A 553 -5.36 -3.59 32.15
C GLU A 553 -6.60 -3.73 33.04
N GLU A 554 -6.91 -2.70 33.82
CA GLU A 554 -8.15 -2.63 34.62
C GLU A 554 -9.42 -2.68 33.76
N ILE A 555 -9.42 -2.03 32.59
CA ILE A 555 -10.53 -2.12 31.64
C ILE A 555 -10.70 -3.55 31.13
N ALA A 556 -9.62 -4.20 30.67
CA ALA A 556 -9.67 -5.58 30.18
C ALA A 556 -10.22 -6.52 31.26
N LEU A 557 -9.77 -6.38 32.51
CA LEU A 557 -10.29 -7.12 33.67
C LEU A 557 -11.79 -6.92 33.88
N ARG A 558 -12.33 -5.72 33.65
CA ARG A 558 -13.78 -5.43 33.78
C ARG A 558 -14.58 -5.92 32.58
N VAL A 559 -13.97 -6.01 31.41
CA VAL A 559 -14.62 -6.50 30.18
C VAL A 559 -14.79 -8.02 30.18
N ARG A 560 -13.85 -8.77 30.79
CA ARG A 560 -13.82 -10.25 30.76
C ARG A 560 -15.13 -10.94 31.18
N PRO A 561 -15.81 -10.56 32.27
CA PRO A 561 -17.10 -11.18 32.65
C PRO A 561 -18.19 -11.07 31.58
N ALA A 562 -18.26 -9.94 30.86
CA ALA A 562 -19.21 -9.75 29.76
C ALA A 562 -18.93 -10.69 28.57
N LEU A 563 -17.69 -11.16 28.45
CA LEU A 563 -17.26 -12.12 27.44
C LEU A 563 -17.38 -13.58 27.91
N GLY A 564 -17.99 -13.85 29.06
CA GLY A 564 -17.86 -15.15 29.73
C GLY A 564 -18.39 -16.35 28.96
N ALA A 565 -19.43 -16.18 28.14
CA ALA A 565 -19.92 -17.23 27.25
C ALA A 565 -18.87 -17.58 26.16
N MET A 566 -18.22 -16.56 25.59
CA MET A 566 -17.17 -16.75 24.58
C MET A 566 -15.91 -17.36 25.18
N ILE A 567 -15.50 -16.92 26.38
CA ILE A 567 -14.35 -17.47 27.09
C ILE A 567 -14.61 -18.94 27.45
N ALA A 568 -15.81 -19.26 27.95
CA ALA A 568 -16.19 -20.63 28.26
C ALA A 568 -16.19 -21.53 27.01
N ASP A 569 -16.69 -21.05 25.88
CA ASP A 569 -16.65 -21.77 24.59
C ASP A 569 -15.21 -22.02 24.11
N ASP A 570 -14.33 -21.01 24.16
CA ASP A 570 -12.94 -21.14 23.73
C ASP A 570 -12.11 -22.11 24.60
N LEU A 571 -12.50 -22.29 25.87
CA LEU A 571 -11.84 -23.19 26.84
C LEU A 571 -12.52 -24.56 26.99
N SER A 572 -13.69 -24.75 26.39
CA SER A 572 -14.46 -25.98 26.50
C SER A 572 -13.92 -27.06 25.56
N ASP A 573 -13.78 -28.27 26.08
CA ASP A 573 -13.48 -29.46 25.29
C ASP A 573 -14.55 -30.52 25.62
N GLY A 574 -15.40 -30.85 24.63
CA GLY A 574 -16.52 -31.77 24.85
C GLY A 574 -17.60 -31.26 25.82
N GLY A 575 -17.73 -29.93 25.98
CA GLY A 575 -18.74 -29.31 26.85
C GLY A 575 -18.28 -29.09 28.30
N ARG A 576 -17.01 -29.37 28.62
CA ARG A 576 -16.43 -29.14 29.95
C ARG A 576 -15.14 -28.34 29.85
N ILE A 577 -14.92 -27.48 30.84
CA ILE A 577 -13.68 -26.70 30.98
C ILE A 577 -12.74 -27.48 31.88
N ARG A 578 -11.57 -27.83 31.36
CA ARG A 578 -10.52 -28.51 32.12
C ARG A 578 -9.76 -27.47 32.94
N ALA A 579 -9.84 -27.56 34.26
CA ALA A 579 -9.38 -26.53 35.18
C ALA A 579 -8.21 -27.02 36.06
N ILE A 580 -7.14 -26.23 36.11
CA ILE A 580 -6.07 -26.32 37.10
C ILE A 580 -6.43 -25.38 38.25
N MET A 581 -6.49 -25.92 39.45
CA MET A 581 -6.71 -25.16 40.68
C MET A 581 -5.35 -24.89 41.36
N LEU A 582 -5.22 -23.77 42.08
CA LEU A 582 -4.09 -23.55 42.98
C LEU A 582 -4.54 -23.69 44.43
N ALA A 583 -3.64 -24.18 45.28
CA ALA A 583 -3.83 -24.11 46.72
C ALA A 583 -3.82 -22.64 47.21
N PRO A 584 -4.56 -22.30 48.28
CA PRO A 584 -4.66 -20.93 48.79
C PRO A 584 -3.30 -20.26 49.04
N GLU A 585 -2.33 -21.02 49.52
CA GLU A 585 -0.97 -20.54 49.83
C GLU A 585 -0.23 -20.05 48.57
N LEU A 586 -0.48 -20.69 47.43
CA LEU A 586 0.08 -20.25 46.15
C LEU A 586 -0.60 -18.97 45.67
N HIS A 587 -1.91 -18.82 45.86
CA HIS A 587 -2.62 -17.58 45.53
C HIS A 587 -2.09 -16.41 46.37
N GLU A 588 -1.84 -16.63 47.66
CA GLU A 588 -1.24 -15.63 48.55
C GLU A 588 0.19 -15.26 48.12
N ALA A 589 1.05 -16.25 47.86
CA ALA A 589 2.42 -16.00 47.40
C ALA A 589 2.46 -15.22 46.07
N LEU A 590 1.57 -15.55 45.12
CA LEU A 590 1.44 -14.83 43.86
C LEU A 590 0.93 -13.40 44.08
N ALA A 591 -0.02 -13.21 45.00
CA ALA A 591 -0.56 -11.89 45.33
C ALA A 591 0.50 -11.00 46.00
N GLU A 592 1.33 -11.54 46.89
CA GLU A 592 2.46 -10.80 47.50
C GLU A 592 3.54 -10.43 46.48
N ALA A 593 3.73 -11.25 45.45
CA ALA A 593 4.64 -10.98 44.34
C ALA A 593 4.09 -9.96 43.33
N THR A 594 2.84 -9.50 43.44
CA THR A 594 2.31 -8.44 42.59
C THR A 594 2.58 -7.07 43.18
N VAL A 595 3.28 -6.21 42.43
CA VAL A 595 3.59 -4.84 42.82
C VAL A 595 2.88 -3.88 41.88
N ARG A 596 2.44 -2.73 42.41
CA ARG A 596 1.84 -1.67 41.60
C ARG A 596 2.91 -0.66 41.20
N GLU A 597 3.29 -0.64 39.92
CA GLU A 597 4.29 0.26 39.35
C GLU A 597 3.65 1.13 38.27
N ASP A 598 3.77 2.47 38.39
CA ASP A 598 3.12 3.45 37.50
C ASP A 598 1.61 3.21 37.26
N GLY A 599 0.92 2.69 38.29
CA GLY A 599 -0.51 2.37 38.23
C GLY A 599 -0.85 1.01 37.62
N ARG A 600 0.13 0.27 37.09
CA ARG A 600 -0.03 -1.08 36.54
C ARG A 600 0.26 -2.15 37.60
N GLN A 601 -0.43 -3.29 37.54
CA GLN A 601 -0.06 -4.45 38.35
C GLN A 601 0.97 -5.28 37.59
N VAL A 602 2.18 -5.36 38.14
CA VAL A 602 3.27 -6.13 37.55
C VAL A 602 3.64 -7.26 38.50
N ALA A 603 3.84 -8.46 37.93
CA ALA A 603 4.43 -9.56 38.65
C ALA A 603 5.91 -9.25 38.94
N ALA A 604 6.21 -8.82 40.16
CA ALA A 604 7.56 -8.55 40.64
C ALA A 604 8.09 -9.80 41.36
N MET A 605 8.40 -10.83 40.58
CA MET A 605 8.99 -12.08 41.07
C MET A 605 10.51 -12.06 40.93
N MET A 606 11.21 -12.68 41.87
CA MET A 606 12.62 -13.01 41.66
C MET A 606 12.76 -13.98 40.46
N PRO A 607 13.78 -13.83 39.59
CA PRO A 607 13.93 -14.65 38.38
C PRO A 607 13.89 -16.16 38.64
N ALA A 608 14.48 -16.62 39.74
CA ALA A 608 14.47 -18.04 40.12
C ALA A 608 13.05 -18.57 40.41
N VAL A 609 12.22 -17.77 41.09
CA VAL A 609 10.83 -18.13 41.42
C VAL A 609 9.97 -18.12 40.15
N ALA A 610 10.16 -17.13 39.27
CA ALA A 610 9.49 -17.08 37.98
C ALA A 610 9.83 -18.31 37.12
N SER A 611 11.10 -18.72 37.06
CA SER A 611 11.53 -19.93 36.35
C SER A 611 10.88 -21.19 36.90
N ALA A 612 10.83 -21.37 38.24
CA ALA A 612 10.19 -22.53 38.85
C ALA A 612 8.69 -22.61 38.50
N TRP A 613 8.00 -21.46 38.48
CA TRP A 613 6.61 -21.39 38.02
C TRP A 613 6.46 -21.70 36.54
N GLU A 614 7.34 -21.17 35.69
CA GLU A 614 7.36 -21.45 34.25
C GLU A 614 7.58 -22.94 33.97
N ASP A 615 8.53 -23.57 34.67
CA ASP A 615 8.81 -25.00 34.57
C ASP A 615 7.61 -25.85 35.01
N LEU A 616 7.00 -25.52 36.14
CA LEU A 616 5.79 -26.20 36.63
C LEU A 616 4.62 -26.05 35.65
N LEU A 617 4.37 -24.84 35.16
CA LEU A 617 3.30 -24.59 34.20
C LEU A 617 3.56 -25.26 32.85
N ASN A 618 4.82 -25.32 32.40
CA ASN A 618 5.22 -26.10 31.21
C ASN A 618 4.98 -27.59 31.43
N GLN A 619 5.35 -28.13 32.59
CA GLN A 619 5.09 -29.53 32.94
C GLN A 619 3.59 -29.83 32.94
N VAL A 620 2.80 -29.02 33.65
CA VAL A 620 1.34 -29.19 33.73
C VAL A 620 0.68 -28.99 32.36
N GLY A 621 1.18 -28.04 31.56
CA GLY A 621 0.74 -27.78 30.19
C GLY A 621 1.06 -28.93 29.23
N THR A 622 2.20 -29.61 29.39
CA THR A 622 2.54 -30.78 28.59
C THR A 622 1.73 -32.02 29.03
N GLU A 623 1.57 -32.25 30.33
CA GLU A 623 0.81 -33.38 30.86
C GLU A 623 -0.70 -33.27 30.56
N HIS A 624 -1.26 -32.05 30.64
CA HIS A 624 -2.70 -31.86 30.56
C HIS A 624 -3.16 -31.01 29.37
N GLY A 625 -2.35 -30.09 28.86
CA GLY A 625 -2.70 -29.16 27.77
C GLY A 625 -2.34 -29.62 26.36
N TRP A 626 -1.96 -30.89 26.16
CA TRP A 626 -1.51 -31.50 24.89
C TRP A 626 -2.48 -31.30 23.71
N GLY A 627 -2.46 -30.11 23.09
CA GLY A 627 -3.38 -29.70 22.01
C GLY A 627 -4.79 -29.28 22.46
N ARG A 628 -5.05 -29.19 23.77
CA ARG A 628 -6.37 -28.83 24.35
C ARG A 628 -6.21 -27.65 25.31
N PRO A 629 -7.13 -26.66 25.29
CA PRO A 629 -7.06 -25.54 26.20
C PRO A 629 -7.24 -26.00 27.65
N VAL A 630 -6.52 -25.34 28.57
CA VAL A 630 -6.64 -25.58 30.01
C VAL A 630 -6.82 -24.24 30.71
N ALA A 631 -7.82 -24.16 31.58
CA ALA A 631 -8.09 -22.99 32.41
C ALA A 631 -7.25 -23.07 33.69
N LEU A 632 -6.47 -22.04 33.98
CA LEU A 632 -5.84 -21.86 35.29
C LEU A 632 -6.71 -20.94 36.13
N ILE A 633 -7.33 -21.49 37.16
CA ILE A 633 -8.29 -20.73 37.98
C ILE A 633 -7.51 -19.80 38.91
N ALA A 634 -7.74 -18.49 38.72
CA ALA A 634 -7.06 -17.43 39.44
C ALA A 634 -8.02 -16.70 40.39
N GLU A 635 -7.49 -16.25 41.53
CA GLU A 635 -8.15 -15.25 42.36
C GLU A 635 -7.84 -13.83 41.86
N PRO A 636 -8.71 -12.83 42.14
CA PRO A 636 -8.54 -11.46 41.67
C PRO A 636 -7.16 -10.86 41.95
N ARG A 637 -6.55 -11.18 43.10
CA ARG A 637 -5.23 -10.66 43.51
C ARG A 637 -4.05 -11.40 42.88
N SER A 638 -4.25 -12.65 42.46
CA SER A 638 -3.21 -13.47 41.83
C SER A 638 -3.23 -13.43 40.30
N LEU A 639 -4.31 -12.91 39.70
CA LEU A 639 -4.55 -12.98 38.26
C LEU A 639 -3.45 -12.29 37.43
N ALA A 640 -3.00 -11.10 37.82
CA ALA A 640 -1.97 -10.38 37.07
C ALA A 640 -0.64 -11.17 37.01
N ALA A 641 -0.22 -11.74 38.16
CA ALA A 641 0.95 -12.61 38.22
C ALA A 641 0.78 -13.85 37.34
N LEU A 642 -0.36 -14.53 37.45
CA LEU A 642 -0.64 -15.73 36.66
C LEU A 642 -0.70 -15.45 35.16
N GLN A 643 -1.35 -14.36 34.74
CA GLN A 643 -1.36 -13.94 33.34
C GLN A 643 0.05 -13.67 32.84
N SER A 644 0.89 -13.02 33.65
CA SER A 644 2.28 -12.77 33.29
C SER A 644 3.09 -14.05 33.09
N LEU A 645 2.86 -15.07 33.94
CA LEU A 645 3.49 -16.40 33.81
C LEU A 645 2.94 -17.17 32.60
N CYS A 646 1.62 -17.22 32.43
CA CYS A 646 0.98 -17.87 31.28
C CYS A 646 1.44 -17.28 29.94
N ARG A 647 1.68 -15.97 29.86
CA ARG A 647 2.25 -15.32 28.66
C ARG A 647 3.59 -15.90 28.23
N ARG A 648 4.40 -16.38 29.17
CA ARG A 648 5.74 -16.95 28.91
C ARG A 648 5.68 -18.42 28.49
N VAL A 649 4.77 -19.17 29.10
CA VAL A 649 4.54 -20.61 28.84
C VAL A 649 3.80 -20.85 27.52
N GLY A 650 2.93 -19.91 27.11
CA GLY A 650 2.23 -19.93 25.82
C GLY A 650 0.71 -20.16 25.95
N PRO A 651 -0.01 -20.26 24.81
CA PRO A 651 -1.46 -20.15 24.76
C PRO A 651 -2.23 -21.39 25.24
N ALA A 652 -1.54 -22.46 25.67
CA ALA A 652 -2.18 -23.70 26.11
C ALA A 652 -2.87 -23.54 27.48
N ILE A 653 -2.34 -22.65 28.33
CA ILE A 653 -2.87 -22.38 29.66
C ILE A 653 -3.37 -20.94 29.69
N VAL A 654 -4.63 -20.77 30.06
CA VAL A 654 -5.29 -19.47 30.12
C VAL A 654 -5.72 -19.19 31.55
N ALA A 655 -5.15 -18.16 32.16
CA ALA A 655 -5.54 -17.71 33.49
C ALA A 655 -6.92 -17.02 33.44
N VAL A 656 -7.90 -17.53 34.18
CA VAL A 656 -9.28 -17.02 34.25
C VAL A 656 -9.78 -16.97 35.68
N ARG A 657 -10.61 -15.97 35.99
CA ARG A 657 -11.38 -15.97 37.26
C ARG A 657 -12.64 -16.80 37.08
N PRO A 658 -13.19 -17.36 38.17
CA PRO A 658 -14.52 -17.97 38.13
C PRO A 658 -15.60 -17.00 37.58
N THR A 659 -15.46 -15.70 37.86
CA THR A 659 -16.36 -14.65 37.35
C THR A 659 -16.17 -14.30 35.88
N ASP A 660 -15.07 -14.75 35.25
CA ASP A 660 -14.86 -14.58 33.82
C ASP A 660 -15.61 -15.64 33.01
N LEU A 661 -16.18 -16.66 33.65
CA LEU A 661 -16.87 -17.77 32.98
C LEU A 661 -18.38 -17.61 33.12
N ALA A 662 -19.12 -18.10 32.13
CA ALA A 662 -20.57 -18.18 32.22
C ALA A 662 -21.00 -19.04 33.43
N PRO A 663 -22.05 -18.66 34.18
CA PRO A 663 -22.51 -19.43 35.34
C PRO A 663 -22.85 -20.90 35.04
N GLU A 664 -23.25 -21.20 33.80
CA GLU A 664 -23.61 -22.53 33.33
C GLU A 664 -22.40 -23.39 32.92
N ALA A 665 -21.19 -22.81 32.89
CA ALA A 665 -19.99 -23.50 32.46
C ALA A 665 -19.61 -24.62 33.45
N GLN A 666 -19.52 -25.86 32.95
CA GLN A 666 -19.12 -27.00 33.77
C GLN A 666 -17.60 -27.09 33.82
N MET A 667 -17.03 -26.89 35.01
CA MET A 667 -15.60 -27.05 35.26
C MET A 667 -15.26 -28.45 35.79
N GLU A 668 -14.22 -29.05 35.25
CA GLU A 668 -13.63 -30.31 35.71
C GLU A 668 -12.22 -30.04 36.21
N CYS A 669 -12.00 -30.18 37.52
CA CYS A 669 -10.68 -30.03 38.12
C CYS A 669 -9.79 -31.21 37.73
N ILE A 670 -8.75 -30.95 36.94
CA ILE A 670 -7.80 -31.96 36.48
C ILE A 670 -6.63 -32.15 37.45
N VAL A 671 -6.17 -31.05 38.07
CA VAL A 671 -5.06 -31.06 39.04
C VAL A 671 -5.16 -29.85 39.96
N THR A 672 -4.67 -29.99 41.19
CA THR A 672 -4.51 -28.90 42.15
C THR A 672 -3.03 -28.70 42.46
N LEU A 673 -2.49 -27.53 42.13
CA LEU A 673 -1.09 -27.19 42.38
C LEU A 673 -0.87 -26.82 43.85
N ARG A 674 0.21 -27.33 44.45
CA ARG A 674 0.59 -27.11 45.85
C ARG A 674 2.02 -26.55 45.96
N PRO A 675 2.36 -25.86 47.06
CA PRO A 675 3.70 -25.30 47.27
C PRO A 675 4.85 -26.31 47.14
N GLU A 676 4.60 -27.57 47.50
CA GLU A 676 5.56 -28.67 47.41
C GLU A 676 6.08 -28.94 45.98
N GLN A 677 5.32 -28.53 44.96
CA GLN A 677 5.69 -28.73 43.55
C GLN A 677 6.58 -27.59 42.99
N LEU A 678 6.76 -26.50 43.75
CA LEU A 678 7.68 -25.40 43.41
C LEU A 678 9.02 -25.51 44.16
N ALA A 679 9.13 -26.44 45.10
CA ALA A 679 10.34 -26.73 45.88
C ALA A 679 11.19 -27.78 45.16
#